data_AF-A0A1Z4IBS7-F1
#
_entry.id   AF-A0A1Z4IBS7-F1
#
_cell.length_a   1.000
_cell.length_b   1.000
_cell.length_c   1.000
_cell.angle_alpha   90.00
_cell.angle_beta   90.00
_cell.angle_gamma   90.00
#
_symmetry.space_group_name_H-M   'P 1'
#
loop_
_entity.id
_entity.type
_entity.pdbx_description
1 polymer ?
#
loop_
_entity_poly.entity_id
_entity_poly.type
_entity_poly.pdbx_seq_one_letter_code
_entity_poly.pdbx_strand_id
1 'polypeptide(L)'
;MPVKIQLAPRFQMRVNEKKYLELPSIQLIGTGNNVPHISRITCTVKGTSSELASKIEKSYRQFDSAIPKISQIGQLEQYPCKLEQPLTQAINCNLQVIVEYFDSDLSGNPQLSARKKIAAYCHLWSLPMNPITQPETPQQIRNYHEKQPDVKPRKRFPGWFALDFGTSNSTVTLFDPIEVPIAEVLPREQELRLRDRLSSWLSSPAAIALPEVSESEWEKFLTDISKNLEITPSQLSEVFETDNKDRFLEAIRQIELCLGNSDRFRHAVSKKLYNIYHEVFRVPTLESQNLIPVVLDIDRRDTEIPSELEISSLADLNIRMGREARDNRKKAIAQGTSSSLKEIISRFHHSPKRYFGQKRDFSVILDGQEETINVNQLVQAAWSHLIDLTEDYRQRARRRFSEGEFLTAVVTYPTVAPPVVRKEVKELIEQIGIDDVQTAYDEAVSVAIFFLWREFGGNLNIGIESFKTRCRQEKNKWSQNVLVLDIGGGTTDLALIELTLEDKTPSFGSNEDRGLGGRYYKLTPKLLGSSGHLQLGGELITLRVYRLLKVAIADALLTAITLGNIESDKLEDLISSELNERFLEQGKFKSGSLLKCLDKENPEGDAAYKDALDTAEKVIPTRWQQAPQRLQTFYTLWDHAEAAKLKLGQKSPNNTPLTFTLSEQQIAELLTQSAIKFQVKELDTLNVTLDSQQFERAAASAIKEAIGIAKGLMQSRLRPEDNNIDSWNTHKVDWLILSGKTCNLDLVQHHIYQEFSTSPYFVWNPERITFVLEYTKLATSAGACYAEKLRRLRFDPEESKALLRKGANQLEIDVKNLFYYLPCNFKRKTQSNELLTVFKAGQELYQLATGENVAKVRTEWQGIQLTNIIYRQDYEDGDLRLWGSFDGKTLMEKLGMDEGEFLKKIKVQFEIDQTLQFNVLLCQGNPHYLIDVPGIDVNSAISAASDTSTLFADGDLNWNIAVENADKDLNDGDIAVNVIESATVDQPDAYHLVFAVDKINQKSLQAFHYLRDGSQPPGAGLISNPLPPFPQSGQHTFYVYQTDTATNTKKWIRIGALRKPDVSTDYPCQYRVTLDNRGILRIHAGDVPYWTSTDKDCLQQEGCVYRAELDLQPNEVDKERDPFCGIH
;
A
#
# COMPACT_ATOMS: atom_id res chain seq x y z
N MET A 1 40.38 -20.20 -13.96
CA MET A 1 39.05 -19.81 -13.45
C MET A 1 38.50 -18.72 -14.36
N PRO A 2 37.19 -18.64 -14.65
CA PRO A 2 36.73 -17.90 -15.81
C PRO A 2 36.75 -16.38 -15.62
N VAL A 3 37.21 -15.67 -16.65
CA VAL A 3 36.89 -14.24 -16.83
C VAL A 3 35.41 -14.16 -17.17
N LYS A 4 34.65 -13.32 -16.47
CA LYS A 4 33.25 -13.01 -16.80
C LYS A 4 33.19 -11.63 -17.46
N ILE A 5 32.44 -11.53 -18.55
CA ILE A 5 32.08 -10.25 -19.18
C ILE A 5 30.72 -9.82 -18.64
N GLN A 6 30.65 -8.69 -17.92
CA GLN A 6 29.41 -8.07 -17.52
C GLN A 6 29.03 -7.00 -18.56
N LEU A 7 27.97 -7.30 -19.31
CA LEU A 7 27.43 -6.49 -20.39
C LEU A 7 25.92 -6.74 -20.44
N ALA A 8 25.11 -5.67 -20.50
CA ALA A 8 23.66 -5.79 -20.59
C ALA A 8 23.27 -6.49 -21.91
N PRO A 9 22.33 -7.45 -21.91
CA PRO A 9 21.96 -8.19 -23.13
C PRO A 9 21.20 -7.32 -24.14
N ARG A 10 20.56 -6.22 -23.68
CA ARG A 10 19.93 -5.19 -24.50
C ARG A 10 20.25 -3.81 -23.93
N PHE A 11 20.50 -2.82 -24.79
CA PHE A 11 20.79 -1.45 -24.39
C PHE A 11 20.12 -0.44 -25.33
N GLN A 12 19.32 0.47 -24.75
CA GLN A 12 18.68 1.55 -25.51
C GLN A 12 19.68 2.70 -25.68
N MET A 13 20.00 3.05 -26.92
CA MET A 13 20.93 4.12 -27.24
C MET A 13 20.22 5.46 -27.25
N ARG A 14 20.80 6.46 -26.58
CA ARG A 14 20.29 7.83 -26.53
C ARG A 14 21.38 8.81 -26.95
N VAL A 15 20.95 9.96 -27.48
CA VAL A 15 21.84 11.06 -27.81
C VAL A 15 21.72 12.10 -26.71
N ASN A 16 22.82 12.42 -26.06
CA ASN A 16 22.82 13.49 -25.06
C ASN A 16 22.81 14.89 -25.74
N GLU A 17 22.59 15.94 -24.94
CA GLU A 17 22.52 17.33 -25.42
C GLU A 17 23.77 17.79 -26.21
N LYS A 18 24.91 17.10 -26.02
CA LYS A 18 26.19 17.38 -26.71
C LYS A 18 26.39 16.53 -27.98
N LYS A 19 25.36 15.84 -28.46
CA LYS A 19 25.36 14.96 -29.65
C LYS A 19 26.26 13.71 -29.52
N TYR A 20 26.54 13.26 -28.30
CA TYR A 20 27.20 11.98 -28.09
C TYR A 20 26.18 10.86 -27.91
N LEU A 21 26.49 9.73 -28.51
CA LEU A 21 25.73 8.51 -28.41
C LEU A 21 26.14 7.77 -27.15
N GLU A 22 25.18 7.51 -26.26
CA GLU A 22 25.38 6.71 -25.07
C GLU A 22 25.54 5.23 -25.46
N LEU A 23 26.65 4.61 -25.02
CA LEU A 23 27.02 3.23 -25.33
C LEU A 23 27.04 2.39 -24.05
N PRO A 24 26.75 1.07 -24.10
CA PRO A 24 26.82 0.23 -22.91
C PRO A 24 28.25 0.08 -22.39
N SER A 25 28.43 0.21 -21.08
CA SER A 25 29.68 -0.12 -20.38
C SER A 25 29.98 -1.62 -20.45
N ILE A 26 31.23 -1.99 -20.72
CA ILE A 26 31.69 -3.40 -20.66
C ILE A 26 32.62 -3.53 -19.45
N GLN A 27 32.33 -4.44 -18.53
CA GLN A 27 33.19 -4.75 -17.39
C GLN A 27 33.72 -6.18 -17.46
N LEU A 28 35.01 -6.36 -17.20
CA LEU A 28 35.66 -7.66 -17.08
C LEU A 28 35.95 -7.96 -15.61
N ILE A 29 35.43 -9.08 -15.12
CA ILE A 29 35.57 -9.49 -13.72
C ILE A 29 36.29 -10.84 -13.67
N GLY A 30 37.33 -10.95 -12.84
CA GLY A 30 37.94 -12.24 -12.48
C GLY A 30 37.12 -12.92 -11.39
N THR A 31 36.84 -14.22 -11.53
CA THR A 31 36.11 -14.99 -10.51
C THR A 31 36.99 -16.10 -9.94
N GLY A 32 37.13 -16.19 -8.61
CA GLY A 32 37.94 -17.18 -7.89
C GLY A 32 39.36 -16.73 -7.50
N ASN A 33 40.21 -17.68 -7.05
CA ASN A 33 41.55 -17.43 -6.49
C ASN A 33 42.71 -17.30 -7.53
N ASN A 34 42.45 -17.47 -8.83
CA ASN A 34 43.46 -17.34 -9.89
C ASN A 34 43.33 -15.99 -10.62
N VAL A 35 44.46 -15.41 -11.05
CA VAL A 35 44.51 -14.12 -11.73
C VAL A 35 44.50 -14.33 -13.25
N PRO A 36 43.46 -13.89 -13.99
CA PRO A 36 43.43 -14.09 -15.43
C PRO A 36 44.35 -13.11 -16.15
N HIS A 37 45.09 -13.60 -17.14
CA HIS A 37 45.98 -12.81 -17.98
C HIS A 37 45.34 -12.61 -19.36
N ILE A 38 44.88 -11.40 -19.64
CA ILE A 38 44.17 -11.10 -20.89
C ILE A 38 45.18 -10.99 -22.04
N SER A 39 44.92 -11.70 -23.13
CA SER A 39 45.73 -11.68 -24.34
C SER A 39 45.07 -10.88 -25.46
N ARG A 40 43.75 -10.94 -25.59
CA ARG A 40 43.00 -10.22 -26.62
C ARG A 40 41.59 -9.86 -26.16
N ILE A 41 41.13 -8.67 -26.55
CA ILE A 41 39.74 -8.22 -26.42
C ILE A 41 39.32 -7.66 -27.77
N THR A 42 38.23 -8.21 -28.32
CA THR A 42 37.69 -7.78 -29.60
C THR A 42 36.22 -7.42 -29.41
N CYS A 43 35.88 -6.16 -29.69
CA CYS A 43 34.50 -5.69 -29.77
C CYS A 43 34.14 -5.55 -31.24
N THR A 44 33.05 -6.17 -31.67
CA THR A 44 32.53 -6.10 -33.05
C THR A 44 31.08 -5.68 -33.03
N VAL A 45 30.67 -4.79 -33.93
CA VAL A 45 29.29 -4.28 -33.98
C VAL A 45 28.73 -4.48 -35.38
N LYS A 46 27.57 -5.14 -35.48
CA LYS A 46 26.89 -5.43 -36.75
C LYS A 46 25.42 -5.05 -36.70
N GLY A 47 24.91 -4.33 -37.69
CA GLY A 47 23.51 -3.92 -37.72
C GLY A 47 23.17 -2.85 -38.74
N THR A 48 21.97 -2.28 -38.63
CA THR A 48 21.39 -1.32 -39.57
C THR A 48 22.14 0.01 -39.55
N SER A 49 22.49 0.49 -40.75
CA SER A 49 23.59 1.42 -41.06
C SER A 49 24.98 0.85 -40.70
N SER A 50 25.64 0.28 -41.71
CA SER A 50 27.02 -0.23 -41.59
C SER A 50 28.02 0.85 -41.16
N GLU A 51 27.75 2.11 -41.53
CA GLU A 51 28.56 3.26 -41.15
C GLU A 51 28.44 3.57 -39.65
N LEU A 52 27.22 3.56 -39.10
CA LEU A 52 26.99 3.78 -37.67
C LEU A 52 27.52 2.62 -36.83
N ALA A 53 27.29 1.38 -37.27
CA ALA A 53 27.84 0.19 -36.61
C ALA A 53 29.37 0.26 -36.53
N SER A 54 30.04 0.67 -37.63
CA SER A 54 31.50 0.89 -37.64
C SER A 54 31.94 2.01 -36.69
N LYS A 55 31.14 3.08 -36.56
CA LYS A 55 31.42 4.20 -35.63
C LYS A 55 31.29 3.78 -34.16
N ILE A 56 30.26 2.99 -33.84
CA ILE A 56 30.08 2.40 -32.50
C ILE A 56 31.23 1.42 -32.20
N GLU A 57 31.61 0.57 -33.16
CA GLU A 57 32.72 -0.37 -32.99
C GLU A 57 34.04 0.34 -32.64
N LYS A 58 34.36 1.44 -33.35
CA LYS A 58 35.56 2.27 -33.09
C LYS A 58 35.56 2.95 -31.72
N SER A 59 34.41 3.04 -31.07
CA SER A 59 34.27 3.65 -29.75
C SER A 59 34.73 2.71 -28.63
N TYR A 60 34.83 1.41 -28.92
CA TYR A 60 35.36 0.41 -27.98
C TYR A 60 36.84 0.16 -28.24
N ARG A 61 37.66 0.30 -27.19
CA ARG A 61 39.09 0.02 -27.29
C ARG A 61 39.31 -1.49 -27.44
N GLN A 62 39.78 -1.91 -28.61
CA GLN A 62 40.28 -3.27 -28.81
C GLN A 62 41.64 -3.43 -28.13
N PHE A 63 41.94 -4.64 -27.67
CA PHE A 63 43.20 -4.98 -27.01
C PHE A 63 43.79 -6.22 -27.68
N ASP A 64 45.06 -6.16 -28.07
CA ASP A 64 45.81 -7.33 -28.52
C ASP A 64 47.23 -7.21 -28.00
N SER A 65 47.71 -8.23 -27.29
CA SER A 65 49.05 -8.24 -26.72
C SER A 65 49.68 -9.61 -26.90
N ALA A 66 50.88 -9.62 -27.47
CA ALA A 66 51.69 -10.83 -27.59
C ALA A 66 52.08 -11.42 -26.21
N ILE A 67 52.11 -10.57 -25.17
CA ILE A 67 52.36 -10.96 -23.79
C ILE A 67 51.09 -10.68 -22.96
N PRO A 68 50.42 -11.71 -22.40
CA PRO A 68 49.21 -11.53 -21.60
C PRO A 68 49.41 -10.59 -20.40
N LYS A 69 48.46 -9.69 -20.11
CA LYS A 69 48.55 -8.70 -19.02
C LYS A 69 47.39 -8.82 -18.02
N ILE A 70 47.70 -8.61 -16.74
CA ILE A 70 46.73 -8.59 -15.63
C ILE A 70 45.94 -7.26 -15.60
N SER A 71 46.55 -6.15 -16.04
CA SER A 71 46.05 -4.78 -15.83
C SER A 71 44.79 -4.40 -16.64
N GLN A 72 44.15 -5.34 -17.33
CA GLN A 72 42.97 -5.11 -18.17
C GLN A 72 41.67 -5.66 -17.55
N ILE A 73 41.70 -6.07 -16.28
CA ILE A 73 40.52 -6.44 -15.50
C ILE A 73 39.91 -5.16 -14.92
N GLY A 74 38.61 -4.93 -15.14
CA GLY A 74 37.93 -3.68 -14.82
C GLY A 74 36.96 -3.23 -15.93
N GLN A 75 36.50 -1.98 -15.86
CA GLN A 75 35.70 -1.39 -16.94
C GLN A 75 36.58 -1.10 -18.15
N LEU A 76 36.19 -1.61 -19.32
CA LEU A 76 36.88 -1.31 -20.57
C LEU A 76 36.69 0.16 -20.92
N GLU A 77 37.81 0.78 -21.31
CA GLU A 77 37.83 2.17 -21.76
C GLU A 77 37.01 2.34 -23.04
N GLN A 78 36.19 3.39 -23.07
CA GLN A 78 35.29 3.72 -24.17
C GLN A 78 35.53 5.16 -24.60
N TYR A 79 35.66 5.37 -25.90
CA TYR A 79 35.80 6.70 -26.48
C TYR A 79 34.42 7.29 -26.78
N PRO A 80 34.22 8.61 -26.63
CA PRO A 80 32.96 9.26 -26.95
C PRO A 80 32.56 9.06 -28.42
N CYS A 81 31.37 8.53 -28.67
CA CYS A 81 30.83 8.37 -30.02
C CYS A 81 30.03 9.60 -30.44
N LYS A 82 30.67 10.56 -31.13
CA LYS A 82 30.00 11.79 -31.59
C LYS A 82 29.24 11.57 -32.91
N LEU A 83 27.97 11.94 -32.94
CA LEU A 83 27.17 11.93 -34.16
C LEU A 83 27.39 13.21 -34.97
N GLU A 84 27.63 13.07 -36.26
CA GLU A 84 27.78 14.20 -37.19
C GLU A 84 26.45 14.68 -37.75
N GLN A 85 25.46 13.78 -37.81
CA GLN A 85 24.09 14.05 -38.23
C GLN A 85 23.11 13.50 -37.19
N PRO A 86 21.91 14.09 -37.05
CA PRO A 86 20.87 13.58 -36.15
C PRO A 86 20.45 12.16 -36.56
N LEU A 87 20.13 11.31 -35.58
CA LEU A 87 19.58 9.98 -35.85
C LEU A 87 18.15 10.11 -36.38
N THR A 88 17.98 9.96 -37.69
CA THR A 88 16.67 9.98 -38.36
C THR A 88 16.04 8.59 -38.50
N GLN A 89 16.79 7.53 -38.18
CA GLN A 89 16.36 6.14 -38.31
C GLN A 89 16.57 5.38 -37.00
N ALA A 90 15.74 4.37 -36.76
CA ALA A 90 15.90 3.46 -35.63
C ALA A 90 17.24 2.70 -35.73
N ILE A 91 18.01 2.68 -34.64
CA ILE A 91 19.21 1.86 -34.55
C ILE A 91 18.79 0.43 -34.23
N ASN A 92 19.39 -0.53 -34.92
CA ASN A 92 19.30 -1.95 -34.60
C ASN A 92 20.66 -2.60 -34.89
N CYS A 93 21.48 -2.72 -33.84
CA CYS A 93 22.84 -3.25 -33.92
C CYS A 93 23.07 -4.34 -32.85
N ASN A 94 24.02 -5.22 -33.11
CA ASN A 94 24.47 -6.24 -32.18
C ASN A 94 25.97 -6.03 -31.90
N LEU A 95 26.28 -5.71 -30.65
CA LEU A 95 27.65 -5.67 -30.15
C LEU A 95 28.02 -7.06 -29.63
N GLN A 96 29.11 -7.62 -30.14
CA GLN A 96 29.74 -8.83 -29.64
C GLN A 96 31.11 -8.48 -29.05
N VAL A 97 31.32 -8.87 -27.79
CA VAL A 97 32.59 -8.73 -27.09
C VAL A 97 33.19 -10.10 -26.91
N ILE A 98 34.42 -10.31 -27.38
CA ILE A 98 35.19 -11.54 -27.23
C ILE A 98 36.43 -11.23 -26.40
N VAL A 99 36.68 -12.02 -25.37
CA VAL A 99 37.90 -11.93 -24.54
C VAL A 99 38.64 -13.26 -24.60
N GLU A 100 39.92 -13.21 -24.98
CA GLU A 100 40.83 -14.34 -24.98
C GLU A 100 41.88 -14.15 -23.88
N TYR A 101 42.00 -15.12 -22.97
CA TYR A 101 42.84 -15.00 -21.78
C TYR A 101 43.49 -16.34 -21.39
N PHE A 102 44.48 -16.26 -20.50
CA PHE A 102 45.15 -17.42 -19.90
C PHE A 102 44.92 -17.41 -18.38
N ASP A 103 44.79 -18.59 -17.78
CA ASP A 103 44.77 -18.70 -16.31
C ASP A 103 46.18 -18.52 -15.75
N SER A 104 46.30 -18.07 -14.49
CA SER A 104 47.59 -18.09 -13.79
C SER A 104 47.92 -19.48 -13.24
N ASP A 105 49.21 -19.81 -13.18
CA ASP A 105 49.75 -20.90 -12.36
C ASP A 105 49.73 -20.55 -10.85
N LEU A 106 50.20 -21.48 -10.01
CA LEU A 106 50.27 -21.29 -8.55
C LEU A 106 51.21 -20.15 -8.11
N SER A 107 52.09 -19.67 -9.00
CA SER A 107 53.00 -18.54 -8.78
C SER A 107 52.48 -17.24 -9.40
N GLY A 108 51.28 -17.22 -9.98
CA GLY A 108 50.66 -16.04 -10.58
C GLY A 108 51.03 -15.78 -12.04
N ASN A 109 51.86 -16.62 -12.67
CA ASN A 109 52.31 -16.43 -14.06
C ASN A 109 51.31 -17.03 -15.07
N PRO A 110 51.20 -16.49 -16.30
CA PRO A 110 50.24 -17.00 -17.28
C PRO A 110 50.59 -18.42 -17.74
N GLN A 111 49.65 -19.35 -17.61
CA GLN A 111 49.76 -20.70 -18.13
C GLN A 111 49.48 -20.71 -19.64
N LEU A 112 50.51 -20.52 -20.45
CA LEU A 112 50.40 -20.37 -21.92
C LEU A 112 49.98 -21.65 -22.67
N SER A 113 49.88 -22.79 -22.00
CA SER A 113 49.53 -24.07 -22.63
C SER A 113 48.04 -24.19 -23.00
N ALA A 114 47.16 -23.35 -22.42
CA ALA A 114 45.72 -23.44 -22.65
C ALA A 114 45.08 -22.04 -22.71
N ARG A 115 44.87 -21.53 -23.92
CA ARG A 115 44.16 -20.26 -24.16
C ARG A 115 42.66 -20.46 -24.02
N LYS A 116 41.99 -19.60 -23.26
CA LYS A 116 40.55 -19.60 -23.04
C LYS A 116 39.89 -18.44 -23.75
N LYS A 117 38.63 -18.62 -24.15
CA LYS A 117 37.83 -17.62 -24.88
C LYS A 117 36.44 -17.55 -24.27
N ILE A 118 35.97 -16.33 -24.03
CA ILE A 118 34.59 -16.04 -23.61
C ILE A 118 34.01 -14.94 -24.50
N ALA A 119 32.70 -14.98 -24.73
CA ALA A 119 31.98 -13.97 -25.50
C ALA A 119 30.71 -13.51 -24.79
N ALA A 120 30.34 -12.25 -24.98
CA ALA A 120 29.06 -11.68 -24.56
C ALA A 120 28.46 -10.84 -25.68
N TYR A 121 27.14 -10.68 -25.66
CA TYR A 121 26.38 -10.02 -26.72
C TYR A 121 25.44 -8.97 -26.11
N CYS A 122 25.32 -7.83 -26.79
CA CYS A 122 24.38 -6.77 -26.45
C CYS A 122 23.64 -6.33 -27.70
N HIS A 123 22.31 -6.35 -27.63
CA HIS A 123 21.46 -5.77 -28.65
C HIS A 123 21.28 -4.26 -28.40
N LEU A 124 21.81 -3.46 -29.32
CA LEU A 124 21.78 -2.00 -29.32
C LEU A 124 20.59 -1.52 -30.14
N TRP A 125 19.70 -0.73 -29.53
CA TRP A 125 18.50 -0.27 -30.23
C TRP A 125 18.12 1.18 -29.91
N SER A 126 17.44 1.86 -30.84
CA SER A 126 16.81 3.17 -30.58
C SER A 126 15.49 3.29 -31.35
N LEU A 127 14.58 4.12 -30.85
CA LEU A 127 13.36 4.50 -31.57
C LEU A 127 13.70 5.55 -32.65
N PRO A 128 12.93 5.65 -33.74
CA PRO A 128 13.10 6.72 -34.72
C PRO A 128 12.79 8.08 -34.06
N MET A 129 13.75 9.01 -34.09
CA MET A 129 13.51 10.38 -33.61
C MET A 129 12.90 11.20 -34.74
N ASN A 130 11.67 11.69 -34.55
CA ASN A 130 11.13 12.73 -35.42
C ASN A 130 11.98 14.00 -35.23
N PRO A 131 12.41 14.67 -36.32
CA PRO A 131 13.03 15.98 -36.20
C PRO A 131 12.03 16.89 -35.49
N ILE A 132 12.45 17.48 -34.38
CA ILE A 132 11.64 18.45 -33.65
C ILE A 132 11.43 19.64 -34.59
N THR A 133 10.29 19.67 -35.28
CA THR A 133 9.76 20.87 -35.92
C THR A 133 9.35 21.81 -34.79
N GLN A 134 10.17 22.83 -34.57
CA GLN A 134 9.77 23.99 -33.79
C GLN A 134 8.55 24.64 -34.46
N PRO A 135 7.45 24.93 -33.74
CA PRO A 135 6.49 25.91 -34.19
C PRO A 135 7.11 27.30 -34.02
N GLU A 136 7.32 28.00 -35.13
CA GLU A 136 7.80 29.38 -35.17
C GLU A 136 6.75 30.35 -34.58
N THR A 137 7.03 30.83 -33.35
CA THR A 137 6.99 32.24 -32.86
C THR A 137 5.69 33.09 -32.89
N PRO A 138 5.62 34.26 -32.19
CA PRO A 138 6.22 34.69 -30.92
C PRO A 138 5.29 35.58 -30.04
N GLN A 139 5.38 35.52 -28.70
CA GLN A 139 5.15 36.72 -27.87
C GLN A 139 5.95 36.70 -26.55
N GLN A 140 7.17 37.23 -26.68
CA GLN A 140 7.92 38.06 -25.72
C GLN A 140 7.91 37.69 -24.23
N ILE A 141 8.82 36.79 -23.84
CA ILE A 141 9.47 36.86 -22.53
C ILE A 141 10.74 37.72 -22.73
N ARG A 142 10.76 38.91 -22.13
CA ARG A 142 11.94 39.76 -22.04
C ARG A 142 12.85 39.26 -20.92
N ASN A 143 14.06 38.86 -21.32
CA ASN A 143 15.36 39.02 -20.65
C ASN A 143 15.42 38.98 -19.12
N TYR A 144 15.91 37.86 -18.60
CA TYR A 144 16.90 37.87 -17.52
C TYR A 144 18.12 37.06 -17.95
N HIS A 145 19.10 37.73 -18.57
CA HIS A 145 20.49 37.28 -18.52
C HIS A 145 21.09 37.90 -17.27
N GLU A 146 21.34 37.11 -16.23
CA GLU A 146 22.48 37.34 -15.35
C GLU A 146 22.83 36.07 -14.55
N LYS A 147 24.05 35.57 -14.81
CA LYS A 147 24.84 34.60 -14.05
C LYS A 147 24.21 33.23 -13.76
N GLN A 148 24.43 32.27 -14.67
CA GLN A 148 24.43 30.86 -14.29
C GLN A 148 25.50 30.63 -13.20
N PRO A 149 25.13 30.15 -12.00
CA PRO A 149 26.07 29.43 -11.17
C PRO A 149 26.43 28.13 -11.90
N ASP A 150 27.68 27.68 -11.77
CA ASP A 150 28.09 26.31 -12.11
C ASP A 150 27.08 25.30 -11.51
N VAL A 151 26.13 24.82 -12.31
CA VAL A 151 25.23 23.73 -11.89
C VAL A 151 26.05 22.45 -12.00
N LYS A 152 26.75 22.13 -10.90
CA LYS A 152 27.19 20.76 -10.64
C LYS A 152 25.97 19.84 -10.85
N PRO A 153 26.11 18.70 -11.55
CA PRO A 153 25.01 17.74 -11.65
C PRO A 153 24.55 17.40 -10.24
N ARG A 154 23.28 17.70 -9.93
CA ARG A 154 22.67 17.44 -8.62
C ARG A 154 22.77 15.94 -8.36
N LYS A 155 23.54 15.57 -7.34
CA LYS A 155 23.73 14.18 -6.93
C LYS A 155 22.37 13.67 -6.43
N ARG A 156 21.86 12.57 -6.98
CA ARG A 156 20.60 11.93 -6.54
C ARG A 156 20.85 11.15 -5.25
N PHE A 157 19.97 11.29 -4.27
CA PHE A 157 19.93 10.40 -3.11
C PHE A 157 19.56 8.97 -3.57
N PRO A 158 20.35 7.94 -3.24
CA PRO A 158 20.15 6.58 -3.77
C PRO A 158 18.96 5.85 -3.14
N GLY A 159 18.45 6.32 -2.00
CA GLY A 159 17.30 5.75 -1.30
C GLY A 159 15.99 6.52 -1.55
N TRP A 160 15.04 6.37 -0.64
CA TRP A 160 13.74 7.06 -0.64
C TRP A 160 13.20 7.20 0.78
N PHE A 161 12.17 8.00 0.97
CA PHE A 161 11.45 8.13 2.24
C PHE A 161 9.97 7.78 2.06
N ALA A 162 9.35 7.33 3.14
CA ALA A 162 7.91 7.08 3.21
C ALA A 162 7.26 8.02 4.23
N LEU A 163 6.21 8.73 3.80
CA LEU A 163 5.45 9.66 4.62
C LEU A 163 4.12 9.03 5.05
N ASP A 164 3.87 9.01 6.35
CA ASP A 164 2.53 8.85 6.91
C ASP A 164 2.10 10.19 7.52
N PHE A 165 1.37 10.96 6.72
CA PHE A 165 0.75 12.20 7.17
C PHE A 165 -0.58 11.87 7.84
N GLY A 166 -0.69 12.01 9.16
CA GLY A 166 -1.91 11.65 9.91
C GLY A 166 -2.78 12.83 10.30
N THR A 167 -4.02 12.55 10.74
CA THR A 167 -4.96 13.59 11.21
C THR A 167 -4.54 14.25 12.52
N SER A 168 -3.88 13.49 13.41
CA SER A 168 -3.40 14.03 14.70
C SER A 168 -1.88 14.06 14.78
N ASN A 169 -1.21 13.07 14.18
CA ASN A 169 0.24 12.92 14.23
C ASN A 169 0.79 12.37 12.92
N SER A 170 2.05 12.65 12.62
CA SER A 170 2.74 12.24 11.40
C SER A 170 4.08 11.58 11.69
N THR A 171 4.51 10.66 10.81
CA THR A 171 5.80 9.96 10.88
C THR A 171 6.45 9.86 9.51
N VAL A 172 7.78 9.73 9.49
CA VAL A 172 8.57 9.50 8.29
C VAL A 172 9.56 8.38 8.53
N THR A 173 9.67 7.46 7.57
CA THR A 173 10.71 6.42 7.56
C THR A 173 11.58 6.53 6.31
N LEU A 174 12.89 6.63 6.50
CA LEU A 174 13.88 6.71 5.43
C LEU A 174 14.44 5.32 5.12
N PHE A 175 14.61 4.99 3.84
CA PHE A 175 15.46 3.89 3.40
C PHE A 175 16.77 4.47 2.86
N ASP A 176 17.91 4.07 3.42
CA ASP A 176 19.25 4.50 2.95
C ASP A 176 20.16 3.29 2.69
N PRO A 177 20.57 3.03 1.43
CA PRO A 177 21.42 1.88 1.12
C PRO A 177 22.91 2.06 1.50
N ILE A 178 23.30 3.15 2.19
CA ILE A 178 24.72 3.46 2.46
C ILE A 178 25.50 2.37 3.19
N GLU A 179 24.94 1.82 4.27
CA GLU A 179 25.55 0.80 5.10
C GLU A 179 24.60 -0.38 5.21
N VAL A 180 25.10 -1.61 5.08
CA VAL A 180 24.33 -2.83 5.34
C VAL A 180 24.90 -3.44 6.61
N PRO A 181 24.24 -3.31 7.77
CA PRO A 181 24.77 -3.84 9.02
C PRO A 181 24.76 -5.36 9.01
N ILE A 182 25.90 -5.98 9.34
CA ILE A 182 26.03 -7.42 9.50
C ILE A 182 25.85 -7.75 10.98
N ALA A 183 24.77 -8.45 11.32
CA ALA A 183 24.58 -8.97 12.67
C ALA A 183 25.54 -10.15 12.93
N GLU A 184 26.44 -9.99 13.90
CA GLU A 184 27.33 -11.06 14.35
C GLU A 184 26.60 -12.10 15.23
N VAL A 185 25.56 -11.67 15.97
CA VAL A 185 24.80 -12.50 16.92
C VAL A 185 23.29 -12.34 16.68
N LEU A 186 22.74 -11.18 17.03
CA LEU A 186 21.37 -10.76 16.79
C LEU A 186 21.39 -9.38 16.11
N PRO A 187 20.34 -9.01 15.38
CA PRO A 187 20.11 -7.62 15.00
C PRO A 187 20.17 -6.71 16.23
N ARG A 188 20.73 -5.50 16.07
CA ARG A 188 21.07 -4.61 17.20
C ARG A 188 19.87 -4.32 18.09
N GLU A 189 18.70 -4.11 17.51
CA GLU A 189 17.47 -3.78 18.22
C GLU A 189 17.00 -4.96 19.09
N GLN A 190 17.12 -6.18 18.57
CA GLN A 190 16.80 -7.40 19.33
C GLN A 190 17.84 -7.64 20.43
N GLU A 191 19.12 -7.43 20.15
CA GLU A 191 20.18 -7.53 21.16
C GLU A 191 19.96 -6.55 22.31
N LEU A 192 19.66 -5.28 22.01
CA LEU A 192 19.38 -4.25 23.01
C LEU A 192 18.15 -4.60 23.85
N ARG A 193 17.07 -5.08 23.24
CA ARG A 193 15.88 -5.53 24.00
C ARG A 193 16.21 -6.73 24.88
N LEU A 194 17.00 -7.69 24.39
CA LEU A 194 17.37 -8.88 25.16
C LEU A 194 18.21 -8.50 26.38
N ARG A 195 19.18 -7.61 26.21
CA ARG A 195 19.99 -7.04 27.29
C ARG A 195 19.13 -6.35 28.34
N ASP A 196 18.24 -5.46 27.92
CA ASP A 196 17.33 -4.73 28.83
C ASP A 196 16.46 -5.71 29.64
N ARG A 197 15.83 -6.68 28.97
CA ARG A 197 14.95 -7.64 29.63
C ARG A 197 15.67 -8.60 30.57
N LEU A 198 16.85 -9.09 30.20
CA LEU A 198 17.65 -9.94 31.08
C LEU A 198 18.18 -9.15 32.28
N SER A 199 18.67 -7.92 32.06
CA SER A 199 19.11 -7.03 33.13
C SER A 199 17.99 -6.80 34.15
N SER A 200 16.82 -6.34 33.67
CA SER A 200 15.64 -6.06 34.49
C SER A 200 15.14 -7.29 35.24
N TRP A 201 15.15 -8.47 34.61
CA TRP A 201 14.72 -9.71 35.24
C TRP A 201 15.67 -10.16 36.36
N LEU A 202 16.98 -10.12 36.11
CA LEU A 202 17.98 -10.55 37.08
C LEU A 202 18.13 -9.57 38.25
N SER A 203 17.80 -8.29 38.04
CA SER A 203 17.76 -7.27 39.10
C SER A 203 16.46 -7.29 39.92
N SER A 204 15.47 -8.10 39.54
CA SER A 204 14.17 -8.13 40.22
C SER A 204 14.18 -8.96 41.50
N PRO A 205 13.45 -8.55 42.56
CA PRO A 205 13.22 -9.39 43.74
C PRO A 205 12.55 -10.73 43.37
N ALA A 206 12.81 -11.79 44.14
CA ALA A 206 12.30 -13.14 43.86
C ALA A 206 10.78 -13.18 43.63
N ALA A 207 10.01 -12.46 44.45
CA ALA A 207 8.55 -12.37 44.37
C ALA A 207 8.03 -11.80 43.04
N ILE A 208 8.85 -11.03 42.33
CA ILE A 208 8.52 -10.45 41.01
C ILE A 208 9.17 -11.28 39.89
N ALA A 209 10.42 -11.70 40.08
CA ALA A 209 11.19 -12.44 39.09
C ALA A 209 10.60 -13.82 38.79
N LEU A 210 10.26 -14.58 39.84
CA LEU A 210 9.69 -15.93 39.81
C LEU A 210 8.76 -16.15 41.02
N PRO A 211 7.50 -15.69 40.96
CA PRO A 211 6.56 -15.75 42.10
C PRO A 211 6.30 -17.18 42.63
N GLU A 212 6.49 -18.19 41.78
CA GLU A 212 6.24 -19.60 42.08
C GLU A 212 7.45 -20.32 42.72
N VAL A 213 8.55 -19.61 43.01
CA VAL A 213 9.84 -20.16 43.45
C VAL A 213 10.26 -19.58 44.81
N SER A 214 11.01 -20.34 45.61
CA SER A 214 11.52 -19.84 46.89
C SER A 214 12.63 -18.79 46.71
N GLU A 215 12.67 -17.79 47.58
CA GLU A 215 13.70 -16.73 47.55
C GLU A 215 15.12 -17.31 47.59
N SER A 216 15.34 -18.35 48.40
CA SER A 216 16.63 -19.05 48.48
C SER A 216 17.07 -19.73 47.19
N GLU A 217 16.14 -20.28 46.40
CA GLU A 217 16.48 -20.89 45.10
C GLU A 217 16.86 -19.83 44.07
N TRP A 218 16.17 -18.68 44.08
CA TRP A 218 16.48 -17.53 43.23
C TRP A 218 17.84 -16.91 43.56
N GLU A 219 18.12 -16.65 44.85
CA GLU A 219 19.40 -16.11 45.28
C GLU A 219 20.57 -17.05 44.98
N LYS A 220 20.37 -18.36 45.16
CA LYS A 220 21.36 -19.37 44.80
C LYS A 220 21.66 -19.34 43.30
N PHE A 221 20.63 -19.27 42.45
CA PHE A 221 20.79 -19.17 41.01
C PHE A 221 21.61 -17.95 40.59
N LEU A 222 21.29 -16.76 41.13
CA LEU A 222 22.06 -15.54 40.87
C LEU A 222 23.51 -15.66 41.36
N THR A 223 23.72 -16.28 42.53
CA THR A 223 25.06 -16.52 43.09
C THR A 223 25.89 -17.46 42.23
N ASP A 224 25.29 -18.56 41.75
CA ASP A 224 25.96 -19.55 40.91
C ASP A 224 26.37 -18.95 39.55
N ILE A 225 25.49 -18.17 38.91
CA ILE A 225 25.84 -17.42 37.68
C ILE A 225 26.99 -16.45 37.95
N SER A 226 26.87 -15.64 39.00
CA SER A 226 27.86 -14.59 39.31
C SER A 226 29.24 -15.18 39.64
N LYS A 227 29.27 -16.32 40.33
CA LYS A 227 30.49 -17.07 40.61
C LYS A 227 31.16 -17.54 39.31
N ASN A 228 30.39 -18.06 38.35
CA ASN A 228 30.93 -18.54 37.07
C ASN A 228 31.39 -17.39 36.15
N LEU A 229 30.82 -16.19 36.32
CA LEU A 229 31.22 -14.97 35.62
C LEU A 229 32.30 -14.16 36.36
N GLU A 230 32.79 -14.66 37.51
CA GLU A 230 33.79 -14.01 38.36
C GLU A 230 33.40 -12.59 38.81
N ILE A 231 32.13 -12.39 39.17
CA ILE A 231 31.57 -11.10 39.65
C ILE A 231 30.76 -11.25 40.94
N THR A 232 30.43 -10.12 41.57
CA THR A 232 29.46 -10.13 42.67
C THR A 232 28.02 -10.18 42.15
N PRO A 233 27.06 -10.81 42.87
CA PRO A 233 25.66 -10.85 42.45
C PRO A 233 25.01 -9.49 42.17
N SER A 234 25.44 -8.45 42.90
CA SER A 234 24.99 -7.06 42.69
C SER A 234 25.40 -6.47 41.35
N GLN A 235 26.41 -7.03 40.68
CA GLN A 235 26.94 -6.55 39.40
C GLN A 235 26.45 -7.38 38.22
N LEU A 236 25.60 -8.39 38.45
CA LEU A 236 25.15 -9.30 37.39
C LEU A 236 24.33 -8.58 36.32
N SER A 237 23.50 -7.61 36.71
CA SER A 237 22.73 -6.78 35.76
C SER A 237 23.63 -5.91 34.88
N GLU A 238 24.73 -5.39 35.43
CA GLU A 238 25.69 -4.52 34.71
C GLU A 238 26.34 -5.25 33.52
N VAL A 239 26.47 -6.58 33.57
CA VAL A 239 26.99 -7.37 32.44
C VAL A 239 26.18 -7.15 31.17
N PHE A 240 24.86 -7.00 31.31
CA PHE A 240 23.94 -6.78 30.20
C PHE A 240 23.91 -5.33 29.73
N GLU A 241 24.30 -4.38 30.58
CA GLU A 241 24.37 -2.95 30.27
C GLU A 241 25.64 -2.59 29.46
N THR A 242 26.71 -3.38 29.56
CA THR A 242 27.94 -3.16 28.78
C THR A 242 27.82 -3.69 27.34
N ASP A 243 28.46 -3.01 26.37
CA ASP A 243 28.49 -3.44 24.96
C ASP A 243 29.47 -4.59 24.67
N ASN A 244 29.92 -5.31 25.71
CA ASN A 244 30.84 -6.45 25.57
C ASN A 244 30.07 -7.71 25.14
N LYS A 245 30.21 -8.10 23.87
CA LYS A 245 29.47 -9.22 23.26
C LYS A 245 29.86 -10.59 23.83
N ASP A 246 31.14 -10.85 24.03
CA ASP A 246 31.60 -12.15 24.55
C ASP A 246 31.09 -12.39 25.97
N ARG A 247 31.17 -11.35 26.82
CA ARG A 247 30.68 -11.42 28.19
C ARG A 247 29.16 -11.60 28.26
N PHE A 248 28.43 -10.95 27.34
CA PHE A 248 27.00 -11.09 27.19
C PHE A 248 26.58 -12.52 26.80
N LEU A 249 27.22 -13.10 25.78
CA LEU A 249 26.95 -14.47 25.34
C LEU A 249 27.29 -15.49 26.43
N GLU A 250 28.41 -15.28 27.13
CA GLU A 250 28.80 -16.12 28.25
C GLU A 250 27.78 -16.04 29.39
N ALA A 251 27.26 -14.85 29.71
CA ALA A 251 26.21 -14.70 30.72
C ALA A 251 24.92 -15.44 30.34
N ILE A 252 24.49 -15.39 29.08
CA ILE A 252 23.36 -16.19 28.58
C ILE A 252 23.64 -17.69 28.76
N ARG A 253 24.84 -18.14 28.38
CA ARG A 253 25.26 -19.53 28.58
C ARG A 253 25.17 -19.95 30.06
N GLN A 254 25.64 -19.11 30.97
CA GLN A 254 25.60 -19.40 32.41
C GLN A 254 24.17 -19.44 32.97
N ILE A 255 23.26 -18.61 32.48
CA ILE A 255 21.83 -18.68 32.81
C ILE A 255 21.27 -20.07 32.50
N GLU A 256 21.61 -20.63 31.33
CA GLU A 256 21.14 -21.95 30.90
C GLU A 256 21.81 -23.11 31.65
N LEU A 257 23.08 -22.97 32.01
CA LEU A 257 23.82 -23.99 32.75
C LEU A 257 23.48 -24.03 34.25
N CYS A 258 23.17 -22.89 34.87
CA CYS A 258 22.92 -22.77 36.31
C CYS A 258 21.50 -23.15 36.75
N LEU A 259 20.65 -23.66 35.85
CA LEU A 259 19.25 -23.99 36.14
C LEU A 259 19.06 -25.09 37.22
N GLY A 260 20.14 -25.78 37.62
CA GLY A 260 20.15 -26.73 38.73
C GLY A 260 19.30 -27.99 38.51
N ASN A 261 19.05 -28.76 39.58
CA ASN A 261 18.32 -30.03 39.51
C ASN A 261 16.84 -29.95 39.96
N SER A 262 16.33 -28.77 40.35
CA SER A 262 14.92 -28.61 40.75
C SER A 262 14.01 -28.50 39.51
N ASP A 263 13.13 -29.48 39.27
CA ASP A 263 12.23 -29.47 38.11
C ASP A 263 11.29 -28.24 38.11
N ARG A 264 10.81 -27.84 39.29
CA ARG A 264 9.94 -26.67 39.47
C ARG A 264 10.66 -25.37 39.13
N PHE A 265 11.89 -25.21 39.62
CA PHE A 265 12.73 -24.05 39.30
C PHE A 265 13.04 -23.99 37.80
N ARG A 266 13.49 -25.12 37.22
CA ARG A 266 13.78 -25.25 35.79
C ARG A 266 12.58 -24.86 34.93
N HIS A 267 11.38 -25.34 35.27
CA HIS A 267 10.16 -25.00 34.54
C HIS A 267 9.82 -23.51 34.64
N ALA A 268 9.87 -22.93 35.85
CA ALA A 268 9.56 -21.52 36.06
C ALA A 268 10.53 -20.58 35.33
N VAL A 269 11.85 -20.86 35.40
CA VAL A 269 12.86 -20.12 34.65
C VAL A 269 12.68 -20.30 33.15
N SER A 270 12.48 -21.53 32.67
CA SER A 270 12.29 -21.79 31.23
C SER A 270 11.09 -21.04 30.67
N LYS A 271 9.97 -21.01 31.41
CA LYS A 271 8.77 -20.24 31.05
C LYS A 271 9.07 -18.73 30.98
N LYS A 272 9.84 -18.20 31.93
CA LYS A 272 10.22 -16.78 31.96
C LYS A 272 11.20 -16.41 30.85
N LEU A 273 12.22 -17.22 30.60
CA LEU A 273 13.16 -17.06 29.48
C LEU A 273 12.44 -17.15 28.14
N TYR A 274 11.52 -18.12 27.97
CA TYR A 274 10.68 -18.21 26.79
C TYR A 274 9.91 -16.90 26.56
N ASN A 275 9.29 -16.33 27.60
CA ASN A 275 8.59 -15.04 27.48
C ASN A 275 9.54 -13.90 27.08
N ILE A 276 10.74 -13.84 27.64
CA ILE A 276 11.76 -12.82 27.29
C ILE A 276 12.17 -12.98 25.82
N TYR A 277 12.57 -14.18 25.40
CA TYR A 277 12.97 -14.46 24.02
C TYR A 277 11.83 -14.20 23.03
N HIS A 278 10.61 -14.57 23.39
CA HIS A 278 9.42 -14.35 22.59
C HIS A 278 9.13 -12.87 22.36
N GLU A 279 9.33 -12.02 23.38
CA GLU A 279 9.26 -10.56 23.22
C GLU A 279 10.37 -10.04 22.31
N VAL A 280 11.62 -10.47 22.55
CA VAL A 280 12.81 -10.03 21.82
C VAL A 280 12.72 -10.34 20.34
N PHE A 281 12.34 -11.56 19.95
CA PHE A 281 12.27 -11.95 18.55
C PHE A 281 11.15 -11.25 17.77
N ARG A 282 10.18 -10.63 18.48
CA ARG A 282 9.14 -9.78 17.90
C ARG A 282 9.54 -8.31 17.82
N VAL A 283 10.74 -7.92 18.27
CA VAL A 283 11.25 -6.57 18.01
C VAL A 283 11.58 -6.43 16.52
N PRO A 284 10.98 -5.47 15.81
CA PRO A 284 11.29 -5.21 14.41
C PRO A 284 12.74 -4.73 14.24
N THR A 285 13.41 -5.22 13.20
CA THR A 285 14.86 -5.04 12.95
C THR A 285 15.14 -3.98 11.89
N LEU A 286 14.61 -2.77 12.11
CA LEU A 286 14.55 -1.68 11.12
C LEU A 286 15.94 -1.32 10.57
N GLU A 287 16.93 -1.14 11.43
CA GLU A 287 18.31 -0.84 11.07
C GLU A 287 18.93 -1.96 10.24
N SER A 288 18.65 -3.23 10.56
CA SER A 288 19.10 -4.39 9.76
C SER A 288 18.59 -4.35 8.31
N GLN A 289 17.49 -3.63 8.10
CA GLN A 289 16.85 -3.45 6.81
C GLN A 289 17.14 -2.07 6.19
N ASN A 290 18.01 -1.28 6.80
CA ASN A 290 18.29 0.10 6.45
C ASN A 290 17.05 1.00 6.45
N LEU A 291 16.08 0.67 7.28
CA LEU A 291 14.89 1.48 7.54
C LEU A 291 15.18 2.33 8.78
N ILE A 292 15.08 3.64 8.64
CA ILE A 292 15.51 4.60 9.63
C ILE A 292 14.32 5.49 9.97
N PRO A 293 13.68 5.30 11.14
CA PRO A 293 12.69 6.24 11.64
C PRO A 293 13.32 7.63 11.77
N VAL A 294 12.73 8.62 11.11
CA VAL A 294 13.25 9.98 11.11
C VAL A 294 12.88 10.65 12.43
N VAL A 295 13.85 11.30 13.08
CA VAL A 295 13.59 12.15 14.25
C VAL A 295 13.08 13.50 13.76
N LEU A 296 11.76 13.70 13.85
CA LEU A 296 11.06 14.87 13.33
C LEU A 296 11.03 16.04 14.33
N ASP A 297 11.08 15.77 15.64
CA ASP A 297 11.30 16.78 16.69
C ASP A 297 12.67 16.54 17.32
N ILE A 298 13.67 17.26 16.82
CA ILE A 298 15.08 17.05 17.19
C ILE A 298 15.35 17.43 18.66
N ASP A 299 14.67 18.46 19.16
CA ASP A 299 14.86 18.94 20.54
C ASP A 299 14.38 17.91 21.55
N ARG A 300 13.30 17.18 21.21
CA ARG A 300 12.72 16.13 22.06
C ARG A 300 13.19 14.72 21.70
N ARG A 301 13.84 14.55 20.54
CA ARG A 301 14.24 13.27 19.94
C ARG A 301 13.03 12.36 19.61
N ASP A 302 11.89 12.96 19.28
CA ASP A 302 10.68 12.21 18.91
C ASP A 302 10.69 11.88 17.40
N THR A 303 10.33 10.64 17.05
CA THR A 303 10.14 10.18 15.66
C THR A 303 8.74 10.48 15.10
N GLU A 304 7.90 11.07 15.94
CA GLU A 304 6.51 11.41 15.67
C GLU A 304 6.27 12.87 16.07
N ILE A 305 5.55 13.61 15.23
CA ILE A 305 5.14 14.98 15.55
C ILE A 305 3.62 15.17 15.40
N PRO A 306 2.99 16.05 16.20
CA PRO A 306 1.61 16.46 15.95
C PRO A 306 1.45 17.03 14.54
N SER A 307 0.31 16.79 13.91
CA SER A 307 -0.01 17.33 12.57
C SER A 307 -0.52 18.77 12.59
N GLU A 308 -0.43 19.44 13.73
CA GLU A 308 -0.87 20.82 13.93
C GLU A 308 0.07 21.79 13.19
N LEU A 309 -0.53 22.72 12.44
CA LEU A 309 0.15 23.63 11.54
C LEU A 309 0.01 25.09 11.95
N GLU A 310 1.05 25.84 11.66
CA GLU A 310 1.10 27.29 11.73
C GLU A 310 1.60 27.84 10.39
N ILE A 311 0.82 28.74 9.77
CA ILE A 311 1.27 29.48 8.59
C ILE A 311 2.24 30.57 9.03
N SER A 312 3.43 30.60 8.42
CA SER A 312 4.53 31.50 8.78
C SER A 312 4.85 32.55 7.71
N SER A 313 4.43 32.33 6.46
CA SER A 313 4.62 33.25 5.32
C SER A 313 3.56 32.97 4.25
N LEU A 314 3.11 34.01 3.55
CA LEU A 314 2.10 33.93 2.48
C LEU A 314 2.70 33.93 1.06
N ALA A 315 3.67 34.81 0.78
CA ALA A 315 4.23 34.99 -0.58
C ALA A 315 4.95 33.75 -1.13
N ASP A 316 5.75 33.11 -0.28
CA ASP A 316 6.17 31.71 -0.42
C ASP A 316 5.51 30.98 0.74
N LEU A 317 4.43 30.23 0.47
CA LEU A 317 3.63 29.60 1.52
C LEU A 317 4.49 28.64 2.32
N ASN A 318 4.90 29.08 3.50
CA ASN A 318 5.74 28.30 4.42
C ASN A 318 4.99 28.07 5.72
N ILE A 319 5.13 26.87 6.26
CA ILE A 319 4.46 26.46 7.48
C ILE A 319 5.48 25.95 8.51
N ARG A 320 5.02 25.87 9.76
CA ARG A 320 5.65 25.09 10.82
C ARG A 320 4.67 24.02 11.28
N MET A 321 5.18 22.86 11.69
CA MET A 321 4.36 21.76 12.18
C MET A 321 4.80 21.28 13.56
N GLY A 322 3.89 20.63 14.29
CA GLY A 322 4.21 19.90 15.51
C GLY A 322 3.91 20.67 16.79
N ARG A 323 4.64 20.33 17.86
CA ARG A 323 4.41 20.94 19.18
C ARG A 323 4.71 22.44 19.19
N GLU A 324 5.66 22.90 18.35
CA GLU A 324 5.95 24.32 18.22
C GLU A 324 4.73 25.10 17.74
N ALA A 325 4.07 24.65 16.67
CA ALA A 325 2.84 25.27 16.15
C ALA A 325 1.74 25.29 17.21
N ARG A 326 1.57 24.19 17.96
CA ARG A 326 0.61 24.10 19.09
C ARG A 326 0.89 25.12 20.18
N ASP A 327 2.14 25.22 20.61
CA ASP A 327 2.55 26.14 21.68
C ASP A 327 2.41 27.60 21.22
N ASN A 328 2.72 27.89 19.96
CA ASN A 328 2.53 29.21 19.35
C ASN A 328 1.05 29.59 19.28
N ARG A 329 0.16 28.66 18.89
CA ARG A 329 -1.29 28.89 18.93
C ARG A 329 -1.75 29.26 20.33
N LYS A 330 -1.35 28.48 21.34
CA LYS A 330 -1.74 28.74 22.75
C LYS A 330 -1.31 30.14 23.21
N LYS A 331 -0.07 30.54 22.89
CA LYS A 331 0.45 31.88 23.19
C LYS A 331 -0.34 32.97 22.45
N ALA A 332 -0.59 32.78 21.16
CA ALA A 332 -1.31 33.74 20.33
C ALA A 332 -2.75 33.95 20.83
N ILE A 333 -3.45 32.87 21.16
CA ILE A 333 -4.80 32.92 21.74
C ILE A 333 -4.79 33.70 23.06
N ALA A 334 -3.84 33.43 23.96
CA ALA A 334 -3.75 34.10 25.25
C ALA A 334 -3.46 35.60 25.17
N GLN A 335 -2.85 36.07 24.07
CA GLN A 335 -2.48 37.47 23.85
C GLN A 335 -3.47 38.23 22.95
N GLY A 336 -4.42 37.53 22.29
CA GLY A 336 -5.22 38.07 21.20
C GLY A 336 -6.39 38.96 21.62
N THR A 337 -6.55 40.08 20.90
CA THR A 337 -7.79 40.89 20.82
C THR A 337 -8.75 40.35 19.75
N SER A 338 -10.00 40.84 19.68
CA SER A 338 -11.03 40.35 18.73
C SER A 338 -10.63 40.42 17.25
N SER A 339 -9.82 41.39 16.85
CA SER A 339 -9.30 41.53 15.47
C SER A 339 -8.20 40.50 15.18
N SER A 340 -7.27 40.30 16.10
CA SER A 340 -6.24 39.25 16.02
C SER A 340 -6.80 37.82 16.15
N LEU A 341 -7.99 37.62 16.70
CA LEU A 341 -8.57 36.27 16.79
C LEU A 341 -8.98 35.70 15.43
N LYS A 342 -9.42 36.54 14.49
CA LYS A 342 -9.65 36.10 13.10
C LYS A 342 -8.34 35.68 12.43
N GLU A 343 -7.28 36.45 12.66
CA GLU A 343 -5.93 36.12 12.21
C GLU A 343 -5.49 34.75 12.75
N ILE A 344 -5.61 34.53 14.07
CA ILE A 344 -5.27 33.27 14.73
C ILE A 344 -6.05 32.09 14.14
N ILE A 345 -7.38 32.21 13.95
CA ILE A 345 -8.20 31.13 13.36
C ILE A 345 -7.75 30.79 11.94
N SER A 346 -7.33 31.80 11.17
CA SER A 346 -6.90 31.59 9.79
C SER A 346 -5.45 31.09 9.66
N ARG A 347 -4.59 31.40 10.63
CA ARG A 347 -3.16 31.06 10.67
C ARG A 347 -2.88 29.64 11.18
N PHE A 348 -3.64 29.18 12.17
CA PHE A 348 -3.41 27.88 12.83
C PHE A 348 -4.43 26.84 12.42
N HIS A 349 -3.97 25.66 12.00
CA HIS A 349 -4.81 24.57 11.51
C HIS A 349 -4.48 23.27 12.24
N HIS A 350 -5.49 22.51 12.70
CA HIS A 350 -5.25 21.29 13.48
C HIS A 350 -4.63 20.15 12.65
N SER A 351 -5.13 19.92 11.44
CA SER A 351 -4.48 19.06 10.43
C SER A 351 -5.17 19.20 9.08
N PRO A 352 -4.42 19.46 7.99
CA PRO A 352 -5.00 19.57 6.67
C PRO A 352 -5.27 18.23 6.00
N LYS A 353 -4.86 17.08 6.58
CA LYS A 353 -5.23 15.75 6.07
C LYS A 353 -6.75 15.60 5.93
N ARG A 354 -7.49 16.24 6.84
CA ARG A 354 -8.97 16.27 6.85
C ARG A 354 -9.55 16.89 5.58
N TYR A 355 -8.78 17.70 4.87
CA TYR A 355 -9.21 18.38 3.65
C TYR A 355 -8.90 17.62 2.37
N PHE A 356 -8.35 16.41 2.45
CA PHE A 356 -8.05 15.61 1.26
C PHE A 356 -9.27 15.42 0.35
N GLY A 357 -9.12 15.78 -0.93
CA GLY A 357 -10.18 15.71 -1.93
C GLY A 357 -11.25 16.78 -1.82
N GLN A 358 -11.07 17.80 -0.96
CA GLN A 358 -12.00 18.92 -0.86
C GLN A 358 -11.55 20.08 -1.74
N LYS A 359 -12.47 20.64 -2.52
CA LYS A 359 -12.26 21.93 -3.19
C LYS A 359 -12.63 23.05 -2.22
N ARG A 360 -11.62 23.53 -1.48
CA ARG A 360 -11.82 24.57 -0.47
C ARG A 360 -10.72 25.62 -0.56
N ASP A 361 -11.16 26.87 -0.48
CA ASP A 361 -10.29 28.03 -0.29
C ASP A 361 -10.60 28.65 1.08
N PHE A 362 -9.58 29.22 1.71
CA PHE A 362 -9.76 29.96 2.96
C PHE A 362 -8.92 31.24 2.93
N SER A 363 -9.49 32.30 3.48
CA SER A 363 -8.80 33.56 3.66
C SER A 363 -7.85 33.46 4.84
N VAL A 364 -6.56 33.70 4.61
CA VAL A 364 -5.51 33.73 5.63
C VAL A 364 -5.06 35.14 5.86
N ILE A 365 -5.11 35.55 7.12
CA ILE A 365 -4.60 36.84 7.57
C ILE A 365 -3.27 36.58 8.29
N LEU A 366 -2.22 37.30 7.89
CA LEU A 366 -0.91 37.26 8.55
C LEU A 366 -0.26 38.65 8.47
N ASP A 367 0.16 39.21 9.61
CA ASP A 367 0.81 40.53 9.68
C ASP A 367 0.02 41.66 9.00
N GLY A 368 -1.32 41.56 9.05
CA GLY A 368 -2.25 42.51 8.43
C GLY A 368 -2.44 42.36 6.91
N GLN A 369 -1.80 41.38 6.28
CA GLN A 369 -2.07 40.98 4.89
C GLN A 369 -3.10 39.86 4.86
N GLU A 370 -4.04 39.91 3.92
CA GLU A 370 -5.08 38.90 3.72
C GLU A 370 -4.92 38.29 2.32
N GLU A 371 -4.74 36.97 2.26
CA GLU A 371 -4.59 36.22 1.00
C GLU A 371 -5.44 34.96 1.03
N THR A 372 -6.04 34.63 -0.11
CA THR A 372 -6.83 33.40 -0.27
C THR A 372 -5.89 32.25 -0.60
N ILE A 373 -5.85 31.25 0.27
CA ILE A 373 -5.05 30.04 0.09
C ILE A 373 -5.96 28.87 -0.28
N ASN A 374 -5.57 28.15 -1.32
CA ASN A 374 -6.20 26.90 -1.67
C ASN A 374 -5.71 25.78 -0.76
N VAL A 375 -6.61 24.89 -0.33
CA VAL A 375 -6.27 23.85 0.63
C VAL A 375 -5.16 22.90 0.17
N ASN A 376 -5.04 22.68 -1.14
CA ASN A 376 -3.97 21.86 -1.69
C ASN A 376 -2.60 22.52 -1.50
N GLN A 377 -2.51 23.85 -1.56
CA GLN A 377 -1.26 24.57 -1.27
C GLN A 377 -0.85 24.38 0.21
N LEU A 378 -1.82 24.38 1.13
CA LEU A 378 -1.54 24.12 2.55
C LEU A 378 -1.08 22.69 2.80
N VAL A 379 -1.75 21.70 2.18
CA VAL A 379 -1.33 20.30 2.25
C VAL A 379 0.07 20.11 1.66
N GLN A 380 0.33 20.73 0.51
CA GLN A 380 1.64 20.71 -0.16
C GLN A 380 2.73 21.29 0.73
N ALA A 381 2.51 22.46 1.35
CA ALA A 381 3.44 23.07 2.28
C ALA A 381 3.71 22.18 3.52
N ALA A 382 2.70 21.44 3.99
CA ALA A 382 2.87 20.49 5.08
C ALA A 382 3.81 19.32 4.72
N TRP A 383 3.68 18.78 3.51
CA TRP A 383 4.62 17.77 3.01
C TRP A 383 6.01 18.33 2.78
N SER A 384 6.13 19.53 2.21
CA SER A 384 7.42 20.22 2.04
C SER A 384 8.14 20.33 3.39
N HIS A 385 7.44 20.74 4.45
CA HIS A 385 8.05 20.85 5.77
C HIS A 385 8.48 19.49 6.37
N LEU A 386 7.73 18.41 6.14
CA LEU A 386 8.16 17.06 6.54
C LEU A 386 9.42 16.59 5.80
N ILE A 387 9.52 16.94 4.51
CA ILE A 387 10.70 16.67 3.70
C ILE A 387 11.89 17.48 4.23
N ASP A 388 11.69 18.76 4.57
CA ASP A 388 12.73 19.62 5.15
C ASP A 388 13.21 19.08 6.50
N LEU A 389 12.31 18.66 7.40
CA LEU A 389 12.68 18.04 8.67
C LEU A 389 13.49 16.74 8.48
N THR A 390 13.12 15.96 7.46
CA THR A 390 13.85 14.73 7.09
C THR A 390 15.25 15.04 6.57
N GLU A 391 15.36 16.09 5.76
CA GLU A 391 16.63 16.57 5.24
C GLU A 391 17.52 17.12 6.36
N ASP A 392 16.97 17.93 7.27
CA ASP A 392 17.67 18.45 8.44
C ASP A 392 18.23 17.34 9.33
N TYR A 393 17.45 16.29 9.58
CA TYR A 393 17.90 15.12 10.32
C TYR A 393 19.10 14.44 9.64
N ARG A 394 19.02 14.23 8.32
CA ARG A 394 20.10 13.65 7.51
C ARG A 394 21.35 14.51 7.53
N GLN A 395 21.18 15.82 7.39
CA GLN A 395 22.26 16.81 7.32
C GLN A 395 22.99 16.99 8.66
N ARG A 396 22.35 16.73 9.81
CA ARG A 396 23.03 16.76 11.12
C ARG A 396 23.94 15.56 11.34
N ALA A 397 23.73 14.46 10.62
CA ALA A 397 24.52 13.24 10.71
C ALA A 397 25.09 12.82 9.34
N ARG A 398 25.61 13.77 8.55
CA ARG A 398 26.12 13.54 7.16
C ARG A 398 27.01 12.31 6.99
N ARG A 399 27.78 11.91 8.01
CA ARG A 399 28.67 10.74 7.93
C ARG A 399 27.92 9.40 7.94
N ARG A 400 26.66 9.37 8.39
CA ARG A 400 25.82 8.17 8.53
C ARG A 400 24.83 7.97 7.37
N PHE A 401 24.73 8.94 6.46
CA PHE A 401 23.71 8.94 5.41
C PHE A 401 24.31 9.21 4.04
N SER A 402 23.71 8.61 3.00
CA SER A 402 24.06 8.92 1.61
C SER A 402 23.78 10.38 1.31
N GLU A 403 24.63 11.00 0.49
CA GLU A 403 24.42 12.37 -0.02
C GLU A 403 23.46 12.39 -1.23
N GLY A 404 22.91 13.57 -1.52
CA GLY A 404 22.12 13.85 -2.72
C GLY A 404 20.70 14.31 -2.43
N GLU A 405 19.99 14.83 -3.44
CA GLU A 405 18.61 15.30 -3.34
C GLU A 405 17.61 14.14 -3.40
N PHE A 406 16.51 14.25 -2.66
CA PHE A 406 15.42 13.29 -2.73
C PHE A 406 14.69 13.41 -4.07
N LEU A 407 14.56 12.29 -4.79
CA LEU A 407 13.77 12.21 -6.02
C LEU A 407 12.68 11.14 -5.96
N THR A 408 12.62 10.37 -4.87
CA THR A 408 11.65 9.28 -4.70
C THR A 408 10.97 9.39 -3.34
N ALA A 409 9.64 9.36 -3.34
CA ALA A 409 8.81 9.37 -2.13
C ALA A 409 7.73 8.28 -2.19
N VAL A 410 7.42 7.68 -1.05
CA VAL A 410 6.29 6.78 -0.86
C VAL A 410 5.28 7.48 0.05
N VAL A 411 4.02 7.55 -0.35
CA VAL A 411 3.03 8.39 0.33
C VAL A 411 1.79 7.56 0.61
N THR A 412 1.46 7.39 1.89
CA THR A 412 0.28 6.65 2.31
C THR A 412 -0.95 7.55 2.36
N TYR A 413 -2.12 6.94 2.25
CA TYR A 413 -3.41 7.61 2.26
C TYR A 413 -4.48 6.71 2.92
N PRO A 414 -5.62 7.27 3.38
CA PRO A 414 -6.68 6.48 3.99
C PRO A 414 -7.20 5.40 3.04
N THR A 415 -7.45 4.19 3.54
CA THR A 415 -7.80 3.00 2.75
C THR A 415 -9.03 3.21 1.85
N VAL A 416 -9.97 4.05 2.30
CA VAL A 416 -11.21 4.33 1.58
C VAL A 416 -11.13 5.57 0.68
N ALA A 417 -9.99 6.23 0.56
CA ALA A 417 -9.85 7.42 -0.28
C ALA A 417 -10.13 7.12 -1.76
N PRO A 418 -10.94 7.98 -2.43
CA PRO A 418 -11.24 7.83 -3.85
C PRO A 418 -10.03 8.11 -4.75
N PRO A 419 -10.03 7.65 -6.01
CA PRO A 419 -8.92 7.81 -6.95
C PRO A 419 -8.51 9.26 -7.15
N VAL A 420 -9.50 10.17 -7.15
CA VAL A 420 -9.25 11.62 -7.30
C VAL A 420 -8.31 12.14 -6.21
N VAL A 421 -8.47 11.69 -4.97
CA VAL A 421 -7.59 12.04 -3.85
C VAL A 421 -6.18 11.50 -4.06
N ARG A 422 -6.04 10.26 -4.52
CA ARG A 422 -4.72 9.62 -4.72
C ARG A 422 -3.93 10.32 -5.84
N LYS A 423 -4.62 10.66 -6.93
CA LYS A 423 -4.05 11.39 -8.05
C LYS A 423 -3.63 12.80 -7.63
N GLU A 424 -4.49 13.50 -6.90
CA GLU A 424 -4.21 14.83 -6.35
C GLU A 424 -3.01 14.81 -5.39
N VAL A 425 -2.95 13.86 -4.45
CA VAL A 425 -1.80 13.66 -3.54
C VAL A 425 -0.50 13.46 -4.34
N LYS A 426 -0.54 12.63 -5.38
CA LYS A 426 0.61 12.36 -6.24
C LYS A 426 1.08 13.63 -6.96
N GLU A 427 0.16 14.32 -7.64
CA GLU A 427 0.45 15.55 -8.38
C GLU A 427 1.03 16.65 -7.49
N LEU A 428 0.50 16.81 -6.28
CA LEU A 428 0.98 17.81 -5.32
C LEU A 428 2.41 17.55 -4.86
N ILE A 429 2.81 16.30 -4.68
CA ILE A 429 4.18 15.96 -4.25
C ILE A 429 5.16 16.04 -5.42
N GLU A 430 4.73 15.67 -6.63
CA GLU A 430 5.53 15.87 -7.85
C GLU A 430 5.87 17.36 -8.05
N GLN A 431 4.91 18.25 -7.78
CA GLN A 431 5.11 19.70 -7.85
C GLN A 431 6.10 20.26 -6.80
N ILE A 432 6.38 19.54 -5.70
CA ILE A 432 7.41 19.93 -4.71
C ILE A 432 8.84 19.61 -5.23
N GLY A 433 8.96 18.88 -6.35
CA GLY A 433 10.24 18.51 -6.96
C GLY A 433 10.66 17.06 -6.72
N ILE A 434 9.72 16.17 -6.39
CA ILE A 434 9.95 14.73 -6.28
C ILE A 434 9.46 14.03 -7.55
N ASP A 435 10.37 13.52 -8.37
CA ASP A 435 10.02 12.94 -9.69
C ASP A 435 9.31 11.56 -9.61
N ASP A 436 9.63 10.75 -8.60
CA ASP A 436 9.21 9.35 -8.47
C ASP A 436 8.33 9.16 -7.22
N VAL A 437 7.05 9.51 -7.34
CA VAL A 437 6.06 9.39 -6.26
C VAL A 437 5.28 8.08 -6.36
N GLN A 438 5.32 7.29 -5.27
CA GLN A 438 4.65 6.00 -5.16
C GLN A 438 3.44 6.11 -4.21
N THR A 439 2.25 5.94 -4.77
CA THR A 439 0.96 5.95 -4.04
C THR A 439 0.26 4.60 -4.16
N ALA A 440 1.02 3.50 -4.23
CA ALA A 440 0.42 2.17 -4.31
C ALA A 440 -0.09 1.70 -2.95
N TYR A 441 0.48 2.19 -1.85
CA TYR A 441 0.26 1.64 -0.52
C TYR A 441 -0.70 2.52 0.29
N ASP A 442 -1.85 1.98 0.69
CA ASP A 442 -2.71 2.60 1.69
C ASP A 442 -2.23 2.31 3.13
N GLU A 443 -2.86 2.96 4.11
CA GLU A 443 -2.47 2.85 5.52
C GLU A 443 -2.59 1.43 6.08
N ALA A 444 -3.72 0.74 5.84
CA ALA A 444 -3.96 -0.59 6.38
C ALA A 444 -3.04 -1.66 5.75
N VAL A 445 -2.82 -1.58 4.44
CA VAL A 445 -1.87 -2.46 3.72
C VAL A 445 -0.44 -2.25 4.20
N SER A 446 -0.06 -0.99 4.44
CA SER A 446 1.28 -0.67 4.95
C SER A 446 1.50 -1.27 6.35
N VAL A 447 0.51 -1.15 7.24
CA VAL A 447 0.52 -1.80 8.56
C VAL A 447 0.63 -3.32 8.45
N ALA A 448 -0.12 -3.96 7.55
CA ALA A 448 -0.01 -5.41 7.32
C ALA A 448 1.43 -5.81 6.95
N ILE A 449 2.06 -5.07 6.03
CA ILE A 449 3.42 -5.35 5.56
C ILE A 449 4.44 -5.16 6.69
N PHE A 450 4.29 -4.12 7.53
CA PHE A 450 5.16 -3.91 8.69
C PHE A 450 5.12 -5.09 9.67
N PHE A 451 3.93 -5.52 10.07
CA PHE A 451 3.81 -6.61 11.03
C PHE A 451 4.17 -7.96 10.42
N LEU A 452 3.89 -8.18 9.14
CA LEU A 452 4.38 -9.34 8.41
C LEU A 452 5.91 -9.40 8.41
N TRP A 453 6.55 -8.27 8.12
CA TRP A 453 7.99 -8.14 8.19
C TRP A 453 8.52 -8.41 9.61
N ARG A 454 7.90 -7.88 10.65
CA ARG A 454 8.28 -8.15 12.05
C ARG A 454 8.39 -9.66 12.33
N GLU A 455 7.47 -10.47 11.77
CA GLU A 455 7.52 -11.93 11.95
C GLU A 455 8.71 -12.60 11.22
N PHE A 456 9.19 -12.03 10.12
CA PHE A 456 10.27 -12.60 9.29
C PHE A 456 11.65 -11.93 9.46
N GLY A 457 11.69 -10.68 9.93
CA GLY A 457 12.81 -9.76 9.78
C GLY A 457 14.01 -10.01 10.69
N GLY A 458 13.84 -10.78 11.77
CA GLY A 458 14.94 -11.20 12.65
C GLY A 458 15.71 -12.39 12.09
N ASN A 459 15.11 -13.59 12.20
CA ASN A 459 15.67 -14.82 11.67
C ASN A 459 14.65 -15.50 10.76
N LEU A 460 14.93 -15.50 9.46
CA LEU A 460 14.00 -16.01 8.47
C LEU A 460 13.67 -17.51 8.66
N ASN A 461 14.61 -18.31 9.17
CA ASN A 461 14.37 -19.74 9.41
C ASN A 461 13.33 -19.96 10.50
N ILE A 462 13.39 -19.16 11.58
CA ILE A 462 12.40 -19.24 12.67
C ILE A 462 11.09 -18.58 12.24
N GLY A 463 11.16 -17.42 11.58
CA GLY A 463 9.99 -16.66 11.15
C GLY A 463 9.07 -17.46 10.21
N ILE A 464 9.65 -18.22 9.28
CA ILE A 464 8.88 -19.10 8.37
C ILE A 464 8.14 -20.19 9.14
N GLU A 465 8.80 -20.85 10.08
CA GLU A 465 8.14 -21.90 10.87
C GLU A 465 7.07 -21.30 11.80
N SER A 466 7.33 -20.14 12.40
CA SER A 466 6.33 -19.39 13.19
C SER A 466 5.10 -19.03 12.34
N PHE A 467 5.31 -18.53 11.12
CA PHE A 467 4.23 -18.22 10.17
C PHE A 467 3.36 -19.45 9.88
N LYS A 468 3.98 -20.61 9.60
CA LYS A 468 3.27 -21.86 9.29
C LYS A 468 2.39 -22.36 10.44
N THR A 469 2.72 -22.06 11.70
CA THR A 469 1.91 -22.51 12.86
C THR A 469 0.48 -21.96 12.88
N ARG A 470 0.23 -20.85 12.19
CA ARG A 470 -1.09 -20.21 12.07
C ARG A 470 -1.81 -20.54 10.76
N CYS A 471 -1.16 -21.29 9.85
CA CYS A 471 -1.65 -21.50 8.50
C CYS A 471 -2.49 -22.77 8.35
N ARG A 472 -3.42 -22.73 7.40
CA ARG A 472 -3.95 -23.91 6.74
C ARG A 472 -2.94 -24.39 5.70
N GLN A 473 -2.69 -25.69 5.62
CA GLN A 473 -1.75 -26.25 4.64
C GLN A 473 -2.50 -27.03 3.55
N GLU A 474 -2.19 -26.72 2.30
CA GLU A 474 -2.58 -27.51 1.14
C GLU A 474 -1.34 -27.78 0.28
N LYS A 475 -0.93 -29.05 0.18
CA LYS A 475 0.30 -29.47 -0.54
C LYS A 475 1.54 -28.67 -0.05
N ASN A 476 2.17 -27.89 -0.92
CA ASN A 476 3.34 -27.06 -0.66
C ASN A 476 2.98 -25.59 -0.35
N LYS A 477 1.72 -25.31 -0.03
CA LYS A 477 1.20 -23.96 0.27
C LYS A 477 0.67 -23.88 1.70
N TRP A 478 0.95 -22.77 2.36
CA TRP A 478 0.47 -22.40 3.68
C TRP A 478 -0.26 -21.07 3.59
N SER A 479 -1.56 -21.07 3.87
CA SER A 479 -2.41 -19.88 3.76
C SER A 479 -2.96 -19.46 5.11
N GLN A 480 -3.00 -18.16 5.37
CA GLN A 480 -3.69 -17.57 6.53
C GLN A 480 -4.36 -16.26 6.16
N ASN A 481 -5.52 -15.96 6.76
CA ASN A 481 -6.22 -14.69 6.58
C ASN A 481 -5.85 -13.72 7.71
N VAL A 482 -5.47 -12.52 7.33
CA VAL A 482 -5.04 -11.45 8.21
C VAL A 482 -6.02 -10.29 8.13
N LEU A 483 -6.55 -9.87 9.27
CA LEU A 483 -7.38 -8.67 9.39
C LEU A 483 -6.57 -7.58 10.09
N VAL A 484 -6.39 -6.44 9.44
CA VAL A 484 -5.83 -5.22 10.03
C VAL A 484 -6.98 -4.30 10.43
N LEU A 485 -6.98 -3.84 11.69
CA LEU A 485 -7.82 -2.77 12.21
C LEU A 485 -6.91 -1.66 12.73
N ASP A 486 -6.79 -0.59 11.95
CA ASP A 486 -6.12 0.64 12.36
C ASP A 486 -7.16 1.67 12.81
N ILE A 487 -7.13 2.07 14.08
CA ILE A 487 -7.96 3.16 14.59
C ILE A 487 -7.05 4.33 14.95
N GLY A 488 -6.89 5.23 13.98
CA GLY A 488 -6.08 6.43 14.09
C GLY A 488 -6.73 7.53 14.94
N GLY A 489 -6.16 8.72 14.84
CA GLY A 489 -6.67 9.92 15.50
C GLY A 489 -8.01 10.38 14.92
N GLY A 490 -8.19 10.33 13.60
CA GLY A 490 -9.40 10.79 12.92
C GLY A 490 -9.94 9.81 11.87
N THR A 491 -9.16 8.81 11.46
CA THR A 491 -9.55 7.79 10.49
C THR A 491 -9.51 6.39 11.11
N THR A 492 -10.37 5.52 10.59
CA THR A 492 -10.30 4.07 10.81
C THR A 492 -10.02 3.44 9.46
N ASP A 493 -9.05 2.53 9.40
CA ASP A 493 -8.56 1.92 8.17
C ASP A 493 -8.46 0.40 8.35
N LEU A 494 -9.02 -0.36 7.39
CA LEU A 494 -9.21 -1.81 7.49
C LEU A 494 -8.79 -2.52 6.22
N ALA A 495 -8.07 -3.63 6.37
CA ALA A 495 -7.75 -4.53 5.27
C ALA A 495 -7.87 -5.99 5.71
N LEU A 496 -8.51 -6.81 4.87
CA LEU A 496 -8.55 -8.26 5.00
C LEU A 496 -7.72 -8.87 3.86
N ILE A 497 -6.64 -9.55 4.22
CA ILE A 497 -5.62 -10.04 3.28
C ILE A 497 -5.44 -11.55 3.51
N GLU A 498 -5.49 -12.33 2.44
CA GLU A 498 -5.02 -13.71 2.45
C GLU A 498 -3.52 -13.72 2.15
N LEU A 499 -2.74 -14.38 2.99
CA LEU A 499 -1.30 -14.56 2.80
C LEU A 499 -1.02 -16.02 2.48
N THR A 500 -0.53 -16.30 1.27
CA THR A 500 -0.15 -17.65 0.86
C THR A 500 1.35 -17.77 0.71
N LEU A 501 1.99 -18.55 1.59
CA LEU A 501 3.39 -18.93 1.48
C LEU A 501 3.50 -20.22 0.67
N GLU A 502 4.29 -20.21 -0.39
CA GLU A 502 4.55 -21.36 -1.26
C GLU A 502 6.03 -21.73 -1.23
N ASP A 503 6.36 -23.01 -1.05
CA ASP A 503 7.72 -23.51 -1.29
C ASP A 503 7.96 -23.57 -2.81
N LYS A 504 8.76 -22.62 -3.31
CA LYS A 504 9.18 -22.49 -4.71
C LYS A 504 10.67 -22.78 -4.87
N THR A 505 11.21 -23.67 -4.04
CA THR A 505 12.62 -24.09 -4.16
C THR A 505 12.89 -24.58 -5.58
N PRO A 506 13.88 -24.00 -6.29
CA PRO A 506 14.17 -24.36 -7.67
C PRO A 506 14.62 -25.83 -7.75
N SER A 507 14.31 -26.47 -8.88
CA SER A 507 14.80 -27.83 -9.14
C SER A 507 16.33 -27.83 -9.27
N PHE A 508 16.98 -28.76 -8.59
CA PHE A 508 18.40 -29.05 -8.73
C PHE A 508 18.55 -30.19 -9.74
N GLY A 509 19.48 -30.07 -10.69
CA GLY A 509 19.76 -31.15 -11.63
C GLY A 509 20.19 -32.43 -10.91
N SER A 510 19.99 -33.61 -11.50
CA SER A 510 20.35 -34.90 -10.88
C SER A 510 21.82 -35.02 -10.46
N ASN A 511 22.69 -34.17 -11.03
CA ASN A 511 24.13 -34.11 -10.74
C ASN A 511 24.53 -32.87 -9.88
N GLU A 512 23.57 -32.06 -9.41
CA GLU A 512 23.85 -30.86 -8.62
C GLU A 512 23.71 -31.14 -7.11
N ASP A 513 24.73 -30.75 -6.34
CA ASP A 513 24.69 -30.82 -4.88
C ASP A 513 23.75 -29.74 -4.30
N ARG A 514 22.83 -30.16 -3.42
CA ARG A 514 21.89 -29.31 -2.68
C ARG A 514 22.54 -28.69 -1.42
N GLY A 515 23.75 -29.12 -1.06
CA GLY A 515 24.45 -28.65 0.12
C GLY A 515 23.62 -28.84 1.40
N LEU A 516 23.56 -27.80 2.23
CA LEU A 516 22.85 -27.81 3.51
C LEU A 516 21.31 -27.69 3.40
N GLY A 517 20.75 -27.68 2.18
CA GLY A 517 19.31 -27.88 1.99
C GLY A 517 18.41 -26.68 2.27
N GLY A 518 18.89 -25.45 2.09
CA GLY A 518 18.06 -24.24 2.19
C GLY A 518 16.88 -24.24 1.19
N ARG A 519 15.84 -23.46 1.49
CA ARG A 519 14.60 -23.39 0.71
C ARG A 519 14.28 -21.97 0.26
N TYR A 520 13.62 -21.89 -0.89
CA TYR A 520 13.12 -20.62 -1.43
C TYR A 520 11.59 -20.60 -1.28
N TYR A 521 11.08 -19.58 -0.59
CA TYR A 521 9.66 -19.40 -0.40
C TYR A 521 9.17 -18.15 -1.12
N LYS A 522 7.96 -18.23 -1.68
CA LYS A 522 7.23 -17.07 -2.20
C LYS A 522 6.00 -16.83 -1.36
N LEU A 523 5.89 -15.65 -0.75
CA LEU A 523 4.70 -15.19 -0.06
C LEU A 523 3.89 -14.29 -0.99
N THR A 524 2.64 -14.68 -1.25
CA THR A 524 1.72 -14.01 -2.16
C THR A 524 0.55 -13.44 -1.36
N PRO A 525 0.51 -12.11 -1.13
CA PRO A 525 -0.62 -11.46 -0.48
C PRO A 525 -1.77 -11.20 -1.48
N LYS A 526 -3.00 -11.57 -1.12
CA LYS A 526 -4.22 -11.32 -1.89
C LYS A 526 -5.19 -10.47 -1.07
N LEU A 527 -5.60 -9.32 -1.61
CA LEU A 527 -6.58 -8.47 -0.95
C LEU A 527 -7.98 -9.09 -1.10
N LEU A 528 -8.59 -9.50 0.01
CA LEU A 528 -9.95 -10.02 0.04
C LEU A 528 -10.99 -8.90 0.19
N GLY A 529 -10.61 -7.81 0.86
CA GLY A 529 -11.42 -6.61 0.95
C GLY A 529 -10.78 -5.53 1.81
N SER A 530 -11.23 -4.30 1.65
CA SER A 530 -10.79 -3.17 2.47
C SER A 530 -11.95 -2.25 2.80
N SER A 531 -11.89 -1.60 3.95
CA SER A 531 -12.89 -0.63 4.41
C SER A 531 -12.25 0.39 5.34
N GLY A 532 -13.07 1.24 5.95
CA GLY A 532 -12.62 2.35 6.78
C GLY A 532 -13.60 3.50 6.82
N HIS A 533 -13.27 4.54 7.58
CA HIS A 533 -14.10 5.73 7.74
C HIS A 533 -13.22 6.97 8.02
N LEU A 534 -13.49 8.07 7.31
CA LEU A 534 -12.60 9.26 7.27
C LEU A 534 -12.71 10.18 8.51
N GLN A 535 -13.76 10.04 9.30
CA GLN A 535 -14.03 10.83 10.52
C GLN A 535 -14.39 9.95 11.73
N LEU A 536 -13.86 8.73 11.78
CA LEU A 536 -14.06 7.81 12.89
C LEU A 536 -12.70 7.52 13.49
N GLY A 537 -12.44 7.99 14.70
CA GLY A 537 -11.15 7.86 15.35
C GLY A 537 -11.16 8.47 16.75
N GLY A 538 -9.98 8.60 17.35
CA GLY A 538 -9.82 9.11 18.72
C GLY A 538 -10.34 10.53 18.95
N GLU A 539 -10.37 11.39 17.92
CA GLU A 539 -10.85 12.77 18.00
C GLU A 539 -12.38 12.85 18.11
N LEU A 540 -13.12 11.90 17.51
CA LEU A 540 -14.56 11.80 17.70
C LEU A 540 -14.89 11.37 19.15
N ILE A 541 -14.08 10.47 19.72
CA ILE A 541 -14.20 10.10 21.13
C ILE A 541 -13.91 11.31 22.03
N THR A 542 -12.86 12.08 21.73
CA THR A 542 -12.55 13.32 22.45
C THR A 542 -13.69 14.33 22.35
N LEU A 543 -14.35 14.48 21.19
CA LEU A 543 -15.51 15.35 21.03
C LEU A 543 -16.70 14.92 21.91
N ARG A 544 -16.96 13.61 22.03
CA ARG A 544 -18.00 13.10 22.92
C ARG A 544 -17.67 13.33 24.39
N VAL A 545 -16.43 13.08 24.80
CA VAL A 545 -15.94 13.38 26.16
C VAL A 545 -15.98 14.89 26.43
N TYR A 546 -15.65 15.71 25.45
CA TYR A 546 -15.73 17.17 25.52
C TYR A 546 -17.17 17.63 25.80
N ARG A 547 -18.16 17.12 25.04
CA ARG A 547 -19.57 17.43 25.24
C ARG A 547 -20.05 16.99 26.64
N LEU A 548 -19.66 15.79 27.07
CA LEU A 548 -19.99 15.26 28.40
C LEU A 548 -19.38 16.13 29.52
N LEU A 549 -18.08 16.43 29.44
CA LEU A 549 -17.35 17.20 30.44
C LEU A 549 -17.90 18.63 30.52
N LYS A 550 -18.19 19.26 29.38
CA LYS A 550 -18.83 20.58 29.31
C LYS A 550 -20.14 20.62 30.08
N VAL A 551 -21.00 19.63 29.84
CA VAL A 551 -22.29 19.51 30.51
C VAL A 551 -22.12 19.22 31.99
N ALA A 552 -21.18 18.35 32.37
CA ALA A 552 -20.89 18.06 33.76
C ALA A 552 -20.45 19.31 34.55
N ILE A 553 -19.60 20.16 33.95
CA ILE A 553 -19.20 21.43 34.58
C ILE A 553 -20.39 22.39 34.66
N ALA A 554 -21.17 22.54 33.59
CA ALA A 554 -22.35 23.40 33.61
C ALA A 554 -23.37 22.97 34.68
N ASP A 555 -23.64 21.68 34.81
CA ASP A 555 -24.54 21.11 35.81
C ASP A 555 -24.04 21.36 37.24
N ALA A 556 -22.74 21.14 37.47
CA ALA A 556 -22.10 21.40 38.76
C ALA A 556 -22.17 22.89 39.15
N LEU A 557 -21.93 23.80 38.21
CA LEU A 557 -22.00 25.25 38.45
C LEU A 557 -23.42 25.72 38.78
N LEU A 558 -24.43 25.30 38.00
CA LEU A 558 -25.82 25.65 38.24
C LEU A 558 -26.35 25.05 39.56
N THR A 559 -25.88 23.85 39.91
CA THR A 559 -26.14 23.23 41.21
C THR A 559 -25.52 24.04 42.35
N ALA A 560 -24.25 24.43 42.23
CA ALA A 560 -23.55 25.19 43.26
C ALA A 560 -24.22 26.55 43.53
N ILE A 561 -24.76 27.21 42.50
CA ILE A 561 -25.54 28.45 42.66
C ILE A 561 -26.86 28.18 43.37
N THR A 562 -27.58 27.13 42.96
CA THR A 562 -28.87 26.78 43.57
C THR A 562 -28.74 26.42 45.05
N LEU A 563 -27.59 25.84 45.45
CA LEU A 563 -27.24 25.53 46.84
C LEU A 563 -26.64 26.72 47.61
N GLY A 564 -26.28 27.80 46.90
CA GLY A 564 -25.68 28.99 47.51
C GLY A 564 -24.18 28.88 47.80
N ASN A 565 -23.49 27.89 47.24
CA ASN A 565 -22.04 27.67 47.40
C ASN A 565 -21.22 28.67 46.56
N ILE A 566 -21.80 29.15 45.46
CA ILE A 566 -21.22 30.12 44.54
C ILE A 566 -22.23 31.25 44.31
N GLU A 567 -21.74 32.48 44.24
CA GLU A 567 -22.51 33.65 43.78
C GLU A 567 -22.07 34.06 42.38
N SER A 568 -23.02 34.30 41.48
CA SER A 568 -22.76 34.78 40.12
C SER A 568 -24.05 35.34 39.49
N ASP A 569 -24.18 36.67 39.48
CA ASP A 569 -25.33 37.39 38.90
C ASP A 569 -25.76 36.84 37.52
N LYS A 570 -24.80 36.66 36.60
CA LYS A 570 -25.06 36.17 35.25
C LYS A 570 -25.71 34.78 35.20
N LEU A 571 -25.31 33.89 36.10
CA LEU A 571 -25.79 32.52 36.14
C LEU A 571 -27.09 32.41 36.95
N GLU A 572 -27.31 33.28 37.94
CA GLU A 572 -28.60 33.44 38.62
C GLU A 572 -29.68 33.98 37.66
N ASP A 573 -29.33 34.98 36.86
CA ASP A 573 -30.19 35.51 35.79
C ASP A 573 -30.52 34.43 34.76
N LEU A 574 -29.52 33.64 34.37
CA LEU A 574 -29.70 32.51 33.46
C LEU A 574 -30.71 31.49 34.02
N ILE A 575 -30.63 31.16 35.31
CA ILE A 575 -31.57 30.22 35.97
C ILE A 575 -33.00 30.77 35.97
N SER A 576 -33.16 32.06 36.29
CA SER A 576 -34.47 32.67 36.49
C SER A 576 -35.20 33.02 35.20
N SER A 577 -34.49 33.24 34.08
CA SER A 577 -35.08 33.83 32.87
C SER A 577 -34.84 33.08 31.56
N GLU A 578 -33.84 32.19 31.50
CA GLU A 578 -33.32 31.71 30.22
C GLU A 578 -33.09 30.18 30.13
N LEU A 579 -33.15 29.46 31.25
CA LEU A 579 -33.07 28.01 31.28
C LEU A 579 -34.35 27.37 30.74
N ASN A 580 -34.19 26.25 30.03
CA ASN A 580 -35.30 25.44 29.57
C ASN A 580 -36.06 24.85 30.77
N GLU A 581 -37.39 25.02 30.81
CA GLU A 581 -38.24 24.59 31.94
C GLU A 581 -38.04 23.13 32.35
N ARG A 582 -37.64 22.26 31.41
CA ARG A 582 -37.37 20.84 31.68
C ARG A 582 -36.23 20.58 32.69
N PHE A 583 -35.35 21.55 32.88
CA PHE A 583 -34.21 21.47 33.80
C PHE A 583 -34.47 22.22 35.10
N LEU A 584 -35.69 22.74 35.29
CA LEU A 584 -36.10 23.46 36.48
C LEU A 584 -37.08 22.64 37.32
N GLU A 585 -36.99 22.79 38.63
CA GLU A 585 -37.95 22.27 39.60
C GLU A 585 -38.26 23.40 40.60
N GLN A 586 -39.54 23.81 40.66
CA GLN A 586 -39.98 24.97 41.46
C GLN A 586 -39.21 26.27 41.17
N GLY A 587 -38.85 26.50 39.90
CA GLY A 587 -38.09 27.68 39.47
C GLY A 587 -36.60 27.67 39.84
N LYS A 588 -36.08 26.56 40.37
CA LYS A 588 -34.66 26.34 40.66
C LYS A 588 -34.07 25.29 39.72
N PHE A 589 -32.77 25.35 39.48
CA PHE A 589 -32.11 24.32 38.67
C PHE A 589 -32.18 22.96 39.36
N LYS A 590 -32.56 21.94 38.59
CA LYS A 590 -32.60 20.56 39.04
C LYS A 590 -31.23 19.92 38.87
N SER A 591 -30.52 19.71 39.98
CA SER A 591 -29.19 19.09 39.99
C SER A 591 -29.14 17.75 39.26
N GLY A 592 -28.11 17.55 38.44
CA GLY A 592 -27.88 16.37 37.62
C GLY A 592 -28.76 16.26 36.37
N SER A 593 -29.67 17.21 36.14
CA SER A 593 -30.64 17.11 35.05
C SER A 593 -30.01 17.27 33.65
N LEU A 594 -28.94 18.05 33.51
CA LEU A 594 -28.23 18.21 32.24
C LEU A 594 -27.33 17.00 31.99
N LEU A 595 -26.56 16.59 33.00
CA LEU A 595 -25.64 15.46 32.89
C LEU A 595 -26.37 14.17 32.49
N LYS A 596 -27.57 13.96 33.04
CA LYS A 596 -28.42 12.81 32.70
C LYS A 596 -28.80 12.72 31.22
N CYS A 597 -28.82 13.82 30.48
CA CYS A 597 -29.11 13.83 29.04
C CYS A 597 -27.94 13.30 28.20
N LEU A 598 -26.69 13.44 28.68
CA LEU A 598 -25.49 13.04 27.95
C LEU A 598 -24.82 11.77 28.50
N ASP A 599 -25.02 11.45 29.77
CA ASP A 599 -24.43 10.29 30.43
C ASP A 599 -25.12 8.97 30.03
N LYS A 600 -25.09 8.67 28.73
CA LYS A 600 -25.72 7.53 28.05
C LYS A 600 -24.87 7.15 26.84
N GLU A 601 -25.06 5.94 26.31
CA GLU A 601 -24.27 5.45 25.16
C GLU A 601 -24.56 6.20 23.84
N ASN A 602 -25.85 6.46 23.55
CA ASN A 602 -26.29 7.13 22.33
C ASN A 602 -27.17 8.35 22.70
N PRO A 603 -26.59 9.41 23.26
CA PRO A 603 -27.34 10.56 23.76
C PRO A 603 -28.03 11.33 22.64
N GLU A 604 -27.56 11.25 21.39
CA GLU A 604 -28.12 11.97 20.24
C GLU A 604 -29.58 11.59 19.92
N GLY A 605 -30.04 10.41 20.36
CA GLY A 605 -31.43 9.97 20.22
C GLY A 605 -32.39 10.54 21.27
N ASP A 606 -31.88 11.22 22.31
CA ASP A 606 -32.69 11.84 23.34
C ASP A 606 -33.19 13.22 22.87
N ALA A 607 -34.50 13.46 22.95
CA ALA A 607 -35.09 14.75 22.58
C ALA A 607 -34.53 15.93 23.40
N ALA A 608 -33.99 15.67 24.60
CA ALA A 608 -33.38 16.68 25.47
C ALA A 608 -31.87 16.88 25.25
N TYR A 609 -31.23 16.11 24.37
CA TYR A 609 -29.80 16.21 24.10
C TYR A 609 -29.37 17.59 23.63
N LYS A 610 -30.03 18.12 22.59
CA LYS A 610 -29.73 19.45 22.03
C LYS A 610 -29.99 20.55 23.06
N ASP A 611 -31.11 20.47 23.78
CA ASP A 611 -31.45 21.43 24.84
C ASP A 611 -30.41 21.46 25.97
N ALA A 612 -29.86 20.30 26.36
CA ALA A 612 -28.82 20.21 27.39
C ALA A 612 -27.50 20.83 26.90
N LEU A 613 -27.10 20.56 25.65
CA LEU A 613 -25.91 21.17 25.04
C LEU A 613 -26.03 22.68 24.85
N ASP A 614 -27.20 23.15 24.40
CA ASP A 614 -27.47 24.58 24.24
C ASP A 614 -27.50 25.29 25.59
N THR A 615 -28.07 24.65 26.63
CA THR A 615 -28.01 25.13 28.01
C THR A 615 -26.56 25.22 28.50
N ALA A 616 -25.76 24.16 28.29
CA ALA A 616 -24.35 24.16 28.68
C ALA A 616 -23.51 25.18 27.90
N GLU A 617 -23.85 25.50 26.64
CA GLU A 617 -23.22 26.58 25.87
C GLU A 617 -23.52 27.97 26.43
N LYS A 618 -24.66 28.17 27.13
CA LYS A 618 -24.93 29.43 27.84
C LYS A 618 -24.06 29.58 29.10
N VAL A 619 -23.69 28.47 29.75
CA VAL A 619 -22.84 28.45 30.95
C VAL A 619 -21.36 28.50 30.59
N ILE A 620 -20.90 27.66 29.67
CA ILE A 620 -19.50 27.58 29.21
C ILE A 620 -19.50 27.75 27.68
N PRO A 621 -19.44 28.99 27.19
CA PRO A 621 -19.52 29.27 25.76
C PRO A 621 -18.24 28.85 25.04
N THR A 622 -18.39 28.05 23.98
CA THR A 622 -17.27 27.43 23.24
C THR A 622 -17.45 27.41 21.73
N ARG A 623 -18.66 27.70 21.22
CA ARG A 623 -18.93 27.75 19.77
C ARG A 623 -18.31 29.00 19.16
N TRP A 624 -17.11 28.86 18.60
CA TRP A 624 -16.29 29.98 18.15
C TRP A 624 -16.51 30.38 16.68
N GLN A 625 -17.25 29.60 15.88
CA GLN A 625 -17.47 29.92 14.46
C GLN A 625 -18.06 31.32 14.24
N GLN A 626 -19.04 31.71 15.07
CA GLN A 626 -19.67 33.04 15.03
C GLN A 626 -19.17 33.98 16.14
N ALA A 627 -18.34 33.47 17.06
CA ALA A 627 -17.86 34.19 18.23
C ALA A 627 -16.39 33.84 18.53
N PRO A 628 -15.42 34.36 17.74
CA PRO A 628 -14.00 34.02 17.82
C PRO A 628 -13.37 34.14 19.21
N GLN A 629 -13.91 35.01 20.08
CA GLN A 629 -13.47 35.17 21.46
C GLN A 629 -13.61 33.89 22.32
N ARG A 630 -14.42 32.91 21.89
CA ARG A 630 -14.61 31.63 22.60
C ARG A 630 -13.54 30.59 22.28
N LEU A 631 -12.60 30.92 21.39
CA LEU A 631 -11.57 29.98 20.92
C LEU A 631 -10.66 29.47 22.05
N GLN A 632 -10.33 30.33 23.01
CA GLN A 632 -9.52 29.93 24.17
C GLN A 632 -10.24 28.90 25.02
N THR A 633 -11.49 29.19 25.42
CA THR A 633 -12.32 28.28 26.21
C THR A 633 -12.48 26.92 25.53
N PHE A 634 -12.70 26.92 24.21
CA PHE A 634 -12.78 25.69 23.43
C PHE A 634 -11.50 24.84 23.55
N TYR A 635 -10.32 25.41 23.27
CA TYR A 635 -9.08 24.64 23.28
C TYR A 635 -8.64 24.21 24.70
N THR A 636 -8.90 25.02 25.73
CA THR A 636 -8.64 24.63 27.12
C THR A 636 -9.52 23.45 27.51
N LEU A 637 -10.82 23.49 27.20
CA LEU A 637 -11.72 22.37 27.49
C LEU A 637 -11.42 21.14 26.62
N TRP A 638 -10.99 21.32 25.38
CA TRP A 638 -10.53 20.23 24.51
C TRP A 638 -9.32 19.50 25.08
N ASP A 639 -8.32 20.24 25.57
CA ASP A 639 -7.13 19.66 26.21
C ASP A 639 -7.50 18.87 27.48
N HIS A 640 -8.48 19.35 28.27
CA HIS A 640 -9.02 18.61 29.41
C HIS A 640 -9.77 17.34 29.01
N ALA A 641 -10.57 17.40 27.92
CA ALA A 641 -11.28 16.24 27.41
C ALA A 641 -10.31 15.17 26.86
N GLU A 642 -9.25 15.58 26.17
CA GLU A 642 -8.19 14.67 25.71
C GLU A 642 -7.47 14.01 26.89
N ALA A 643 -7.15 14.79 27.93
CA ALA A 643 -6.54 14.26 29.15
C ALA A 643 -7.48 13.28 29.88
N ALA A 644 -8.78 13.56 29.94
CA ALA A 644 -9.78 12.67 30.49
C ALA A 644 -9.86 11.36 29.71
N LYS A 645 -9.92 11.41 28.37
CA LYS A 645 -9.88 10.21 27.50
C LYS A 645 -8.63 9.38 27.76
N LEU A 646 -7.45 9.99 27.76
CA LEU A 646 -6.18 9.29 27.95
C LEU A 646 -6.05 8.69 29.35
N LYS A 647 -6.60 9.33 30.39
CA LYS A 647 -6.56 8.80 31.77
C LYS A 647 -7.59 7.69 31.98
N LEU A 648 -8.84 7.93 31.60
CA LEU A 648 -9.96 7.00 31.83
C LEU A 648 -9.95 5.81 30.87
N GLY A 649 -9.31 5.95 29.70
CA GLY A 649 -9.17 4.88 28.72
C GLY A 649 -8.03 3.90 29.00
N GLN A 650 -7.23 4.11 30.05
CA GLN A 650 -6.17 3.19 30.43
C GLN A 650 -6.72 1.92 31.08
N LYS A 651 -5.99 0.82 30.90
CA LYS A 651 -6.25 -0.42 31.62
C LYS A 651 -5.98 -0.22 33.11
N SER A 652 -6.97 -0.50 33.95
CA SER A 652 -6.82 -0.35 35.41
C SER A 652 -5.78 -1.32 35.99
N PRO A 653 -4.76 -0.84 36.72
CA PRO A 653 -3.69 -1.69 37.26
C PRO A 653 -4.18 -2.79 38.23
N ASN A 654 -5.31 -2.55 38.93
CA ASN A 654 -5.84 -3.42 39.99
C ASN A 654 -7.37 -3.62 39.89
N ASN A 655 -7.97 -3.43 38.72
CA ASN A 655 -9.44 -3.36 38.54
C ASN A 655 -10.12 -2.28 39.41
N THR A 656 -9.37 -1.29 39.90
CA THR A 656 -9.93 -0.11 40.59
C THR A 656 -10.47 0.88 39.57
N PRO A 657 -11.69 1.42 39.74
CA PRO A 657 -12.24 2.41 38.82
C PRO A 657 -11.33 3.63 38.73
N LEU A 658 -10.99 4.04 37.51
CA LEU A 658 -10.22 5.27 37.27
C LEU A 658 -11.17 6.46 37.29
N THR A 659 -10.70 7.57 37.84
CA THR A 659 -11.42 8.84 37.86
C THR A 659 -10.56 9.97 37.30
N PHE A 660 -11.20 10.91 36.63
CA PHE A 660 -10.61 12.16 36.17
C PHE A 660 -11.35 13.31 36.84
N THR A 661 -10.62 14.13 37.60
CA THR A 661 -11.19 15.24 38.35
C THR A 661 -10.61 16.54 37.83
N LEU A 662 -11.48 17.47 37.45
CA LEU A 662 -11.13 18.87 37.28
C LEU A 662 -11.20 19.58 38.61
N SER A 663 -10.12 20.29 38.94
CA SER A 663 -10.04 21.10 40.15
C SER A 663 -10.79 22.42 40.02
N GLU A 664 -11.11 23.02 41.16
CA GLU A 664 -11.67 24.38 41.23
C GLU A 664 -10.86 25.39 40.40
N GLN A 665 -9.52 25.32 40.45
CA GLN A 665 -8.64 26.21 39.67
C GLN A 665 -8.83 26.05 38.16
N GLN A 666 -8.98 24.82 37.67
CA GLN A 666 -9.18 24.56 36.24
C GLN A 666 -10.56 25.02 35.78
N ILE A 667 -11.59 24.86 36.62
CA ILE A 667 -12.94 25.36 36.32
C ILE A 667 -12.96 26.90 36.37
N ALA A 668 -12.27 27.51 37.34
CA ALA A 668 -12.11 28.95 37.45
C ALA A 668 -11.42 29.56 36.22
N GLU A 669 -10.42 28.87 35.67
CA GLU A 669 -9.75 29.27 34.42
C GLU A 669 -10.75 29.35 33.25
N LEU A 670 -11.57 28.30 33.05
CA LEU A 670 -12.58 28.26 31.99
C LEU A 670 -13.64 29.37 32.13
N LEU A 671 -14.05 29.67 33.36
CA LEU A 671 -15.02 30.73 33.65
C LEU A 671 -14.44 32.13 33.42
N THR A 672 -13.19 32.33 33.82
CA THR A 672 -12.46 33.59 33.60
C THR A 672 -12.33 33.88 32.11
N GLN A 673 -11.96 32.88 31.31
CA GLN A 673 -11.91 32.97 29.84
C GLN A 673 -13.27 33.28 29.21
N SER A 674 -14.36 32.87 29.88
CA SER A 674 -15.75 33.11 29.45
C SER A 674 -16.35 34.42 29.98
N ALA A 675 -15.54 35.26 30.62
CA ALA A 675 -15.95 36.51 31.28
C ALA A 675 -17.08 36.33 32.31
N ILE A 676 -17.14 35.17 32.96
CA ILE A 676 -18.10 34.89 34.04
C ILE A 676 -17.40 35.15 35.37
N LYS A 677 -17.89 36.18 36.08
CA LYS A 677 -17.44 36.48 37.44
C LYS A 677 -18.21 35.61 38.41
N PHE A 678 -17.50 35.01 39.35
CA PHE A 678 -18.12 34.25 40.43
C PHE A 678 -17.32 34.42 41.72
N GLN A 679 -17.99 34.26 42.86
CA GLN A 679 -17.35 34.20 44.17
C GLN A 679 -17.68 32.87 44.82
N VAL A 680 -16.65 32.14 45.23
CA VAL A 680 -16.78 30.88 45.97
C VAL A 680 -16.87 31.20 47.45
N LYS A 681 -17.95 30.77 48.11
CA LYS A 681 -18.13 30.99 49.56
C LYS A 681 -17.41 29.95 50.42
N GLU A 682 -17.22 28.74 49.89
CA GLU A 682 -16.53 27.64 50.56
C GLU A 682 -15.49 27.00 49.64
N LEU A 683 -14.21 27.03 50.04
CA LEU A 683 -13.09 26.39 49.34
C LEU A 683 -13.32 24.88 49.18
N ASP A 684 -12.89 24.30 48.06
CA ASP A 684 -12.99 22.87 47.70
C ASP A 684 -14.40 22.35 47.34
N THR A 685 -15.40 23.22 47.21
CA THR A 685 -16.77 22.80 46.86
C THR A 685 -17.03 22.59 45.37
N LEU A 686 -16.15 23.07 44.48
CA LEU A 686 -16.35 23.02 43.02
C LEU A 686 -15.32 22.09 42.36
N ASN A 687 -15.64 20.80 42.32
CA ASN A 687 -14.86 19.80 41.59
C ASN A 687 -15.79 18.97 40.69
N VAL A 688 -15.35 18.68 39.47
CA VAL A 688 -16.09 17.84 38.52
C VAL A 688 -15.30 16.57 38.30
N THR A 689 -15.91 15.42 38.62
CA THR A 689 -15.27 14.12 38.42
C THR A 689 -16.03 13.32 37.38
N LEU A 690 -15.30 12.82 36.38
CA LEU A 690 -15.76 11.78 35.47
C LEU A 690 -15.17 10.44 35.90
N ASP A 691 -15.98 9.40 35.91
CA ASP A 691 -15.55 8.03 36.16
C ASP A 691 -15.38 7.22 34.86
N SER A 692 -14.84 6.01 35.01
CA SER A 692 -14.62 5.09 33.88
C SER A 692 -15.91 4.68 33.18
N GLN A 693 -17.04 4.54 33.90
CA GLN A 693 -18.31 4.14 33.29
C GLN A 693 -18.92 5.25 32.44
N GLN A 694 -18.81 6.50 32.88
CA GLN A 694 -19.23 7.67 32.11
C GLN A 694 -18.42 7.80 30.82
N PHE A 695 -17.10 7.60 30.93
CA PHE A 695 -16.23 7.54 29.76
C PHE A 695 -16.61 6.39 28.81
N GLU A 696 -16.84 5.18 29.33
CA GLU A 696 -17.24 4.03 28.54
C GLU A 696 -18.54 4.30 27.77
N ARG A 697 -19.56 4.86 28.43
CA ARG A 697 -20.81 5.25 27.76
C ARG A 697 -20.55 6.26 26.65
N ALA A 698 -19.75 7.30 26.90
CA ALA A 698 -19.45 8.31 25.88
C ALA A 698 -18.65 7.75 24.69
N ALA A 699 -17.72 6.82 24.93
CA ALA A 699 -16.81 6.29 23.90
C ALA A 699 -17.36 5.07 23.14
N ALA A 700 -18.24 4.27 23.77
CA ALA A 700 -18.65 2.97 23.27
C ALA A 700 -19.24 3.00 21.85
N SER A 701 -20.11 3.96 21.54
CA SER A 701 -20.76 4.03 20.22
C SER A 701 -19.75 4.13 19.07
N ALA A 702 -18.75 5.03 19.18
CA ALA A 702 -17.72 5.20 18.16
C ALA A 702 -16.79 3.98 18.05
N ILE A 703 -16.45 3.34 19.17
CA ILE A 703 -15.62 2.13 19.17
C ILE A 703 -16.38 0.94 18.56
N LYS A 704 -17.66 0.78 18.92
CA LYS A 704 -18.55 -0.25 18.36
C LYS A 704 -18.76 -0.06 16.86
N GLU A 705 -18.88 1.19 16.39
CA GLU A 705 -18.95 1.49 14.95
C GLU A 705 -17.68 0.99 14.24
N ALA A 706 -16.49 1.33 14.74
CA ALA A 706 -15.21 0.92 14.12
C ALA A 706 -15.03 -0.62 14.10
N ILE A 707 -15.34 -1.29 15.21
CA ILE A 707 -15.28 -2.76 15.31
C ILE A 707 -16.38 -3.41 14.47
N GLY A 708 -17.55 -2.78 14.36
CA GLY A 708 -18.66 -3.21 13.53
C GLY A 708 -18.30 -3.25 12.05
N ILE A 709 -17.57 -2.25 11.54
CA ILE A 709 -17.02 -2.25 10.17
C ILE A 709 -16.07 -3.45 9.98
N ALA A 710 -15.16 -3.68 10.94
CA ALA A 710 -14.22 -4.80 10.89
C ALA A 710 -14.94 -6.16 10.85
N LYS A 711 -15.95 -6.32 11.71
CA LYS A 711 -16.81 -7.50 11.78
C LYS A 711 -17.60 -7.69 10.47
N GLY A 712 -18.19 -6.64 9.94
CA GLY A 712 -18.94 -6.66 8.68
C GLY A 712 -18.06 -7.10 7.50
N LEU A 713 -16.85 -6.53 7.40
CA LEU A 713 -15.86 -6.91 6.39
C LEU A 713 -15.47 -8.39 6.51
N MET A 714 -15.10 -8.84 7.72
CA MET A 714 -14.75 -10.24 7.99
C MET A 714 -15.88 -11.19 7.60
N GLN A 715 -17.10 -10.94 8.07
CA GLN A 715 -18.24 -11.82 7.85
C GLN A 715 -18.64 -11.84 6.38
N SER A 716 -18.66 -10.70 5.69
CA SER A 716 -19.05 -10.63 4.28
C SER A 716 -18.05 -11.32 3.35
N ARG A 717 -16.75 -11.34 3.70
CA ARG A 717 -15.70 -11.90 2.84
C ARG A 717 -15.33 -13.34 3.12
N LEU A 718 -15.64 -13.85 4.31
CA LEU A 718 -15.30 -15.21 4.72
C LEU A 718 -16.52 -16.15 4.77
N ARG A 719 -17.72 -15.64 4.46
CA ARG A 719 -18.93 -16.46 4.26
C ARG A 719 -18.70 -17.47 3.11
N PRO A 720 -19.01 -18.77 3.31
CA PRO A 720 -19.06 -19.75 2.23
C PRO A 720 -20.01 -19.30 1.13
N GLU A 721 -19.60 -19.40 -0.14
CA GLU A 721 -20.52 -19.22 -1.28
C GLU A 721 -21.43 -20.45 -1.49
N ASP A 722 -20.98 -21.64 -1.03
CA ASP A 722 -21.72 -22.91 -1.11
C ASP A 722 -21.91 -23.57 0.27
N ASN A 723 -23.08 -24.18 0.49
CA ASN A 723 -23.43 -24.90 1.72
C ASN A 723 -22.66 -26.24 1.91
N ASN A 724 -21.79 -26.63 0.97
CA ASN A 724 -21.01 -27.87 0.99
C ASN A 724 -19.53 -27.62 1.35
N ILE A 725 -19.25 -27.14 2.56
CA ILE A 725 -17.86 -26.97 3.03
C ILE A 725 -17.59 -27.84 4.25
N ASP A 726 -16.49 -28.60 4.16
CA ASP A 726 -15.84 -29.33 5.25
C ASP A 726 -15.62 -28.40 6.46
N SER A 727 -16.07 -28.82 7.65
CA SER A 727 -15.96 -28.03 8.89
C SER A 727 -14.53 -27.60 9.23
N TRP A 728 -13.52 -28.31 8.72
CA TRP A 728 -12.09 -28.06 8.88
C TRP A 728 -11.51 -27.00 7.94
N ASN A 729 -12.23 -26.63 6.86
CA ASN A 729 -11.79 -25.67 5.84
C ASN A 729 -12.58 -24.35 5.87
N THR A 730 -13.20 -24.04 7.02
CA THR A 730 -13.88 -22.76 7.22
C THR A 730 -12.89 -21.60 7.11
N HIS A 731 -13.13 -20.69 6.16
CA HIS A 731 -12.34 -19.47 6.00
C HIS A 731 -12.55 -18.61 7.25
N LYS A 732 -11.53 -18.48 8.10
CA LYS A 732 -11.56 -17.66 9.34
C LYS A 732 -10.41 -16.66 9.31
N VAL A 733 -10.52 -15.60 10.09
CA VAL A 733 -9.36 -14.74 10.40
C VAL A 733 -8.43 -15.51 11.33
N ASP A 734 -7.20 -15.71 10.88
CA ASP A 734 -6.15 -16.44 11.60
C ASP A 734 -5.26 -15.49 12.39
N TRP A 735 -5.18 -14.23 11.97
CA TRP A 735 -4.37 -13.19 12.59
C TRP A 735 -5.08 -11.83 12.55
N LEU A 736 -5.30 -11.24 13.72
CA LEU A 736 -5.83 -9.88 13.89
C LEU A 736 -4.67 -8.96 14.28
N ILE A 737 -4.48 -7.88 13.51
CA ILE A 737 -3.48 -6.85 13.77
C ILE A 737 -4.23 -5.58 14.17
N LEU A 738 -3.88 -5.04 15.33
CA LEU A 738 -4.38 -3.75 15.82
C LEU A 738 -3.29 -2.69 15.66
N SER A 739 -3.66 -1.56 15.06
CA SER A 739 -2.80 -0.41 14.82
C SER A 739 -3.53 0.90 15.17
N GLY A 740 -2.81 2.01 15.20
CA GLY A 740 -3.36 3.31 15.54
C GLY A 740 -3.47 3.55 17.04
N LYS A 741 -3.33 4.83 17.42
CA LYS A 741 -3.25 5.22 18.83
C LYS A 741 -4.54 5.02 19.62
N THR A 742 -5.68 4.94 18.94
CA THR A 742 -6.98 4.75 19.61
C THR A 742 -7.16 3.30 20.08
N CYS A 743 -6.47 2.34 19.47
CA CYS A 743 -6.43 0.95 19.94
C CYS A 743 -5.78 0.79 21.32
N ASN A 744 -5.13 1.83 21.86
CA ASN A 744 -4.59 1.86 23.23
C ASN A 744 -5.67 1.96 24.30
N LEU A 745 -6.89 2.34 23.94
CA LEU A 745 -8.01 2.39 24.88
C LEU A 745 -8.39 0.96 25.28
N ASP A 746 -8.42 0.67 26.57
CA ASP A 746 -8.76 -0.64 27.12
C ASP A 746 -10.14 -1.13 26.63
N LEU A 747 -11.07 -0.19 26.44
CA LEU A 747 -12.41 -0.44 25.91
C LEU A 747 -12.41 -1.02 24.49
N VAL A 748 -11.42 -0.71 23.66
CA VAL A 748 -11.29 -1.30 22.30
C VAL A 748 -11.01 -2.80 22.42
N GLN A 749 -10.09 -3.21 23.30
CA GLN A 749 -9.79 -4.62 23.52
C GLN A 749 -11.00 -5.38 24.07
N HIS A 750 -11.75 -4.77 25.00
CA HIS A 750 -12.97 -5.35 25.55
C HIS A 750 -14.05 -5.57 24.49
N HIS A 751 -14.31 -4.57 23.65
CA HIS A 751 -15.33 -4.72 22.60
C HIS A 751 -14.88 -5.67 21.48
N ILE A 752 -13.60 -5.69 21.12
CA ILE A 752 -13.07 -6.70 20.19
C ILE A 752 -13.31 -8.09 20.77
N TYR A 753 -13.01 -8.32 22.05
CA TYR A 753 -13.30 -9.59 22.72
C TYR A 753 -14.77 -9.96 22.65
N GLN A 754 -15.68 -9.05 23.02
CA GLN A 754 -17.12 -9.30 23.01
C GLN A 754 -17.64 -9.67 21.61
N GLU A 755 -17.22 -8.92 20.59
CA GLU A 755 -17.72 -9.09 19.21
C GLU A 755 -17.06 -10.29 18.50
N PHE A 756 -15.77 -10.52 18.69
CA PHE A 756 -15.02 -11.50 17.92
C PHE A 756 -15.02 -12.88 18.58
N SER A 757 -15.10 -12.98 19.91
CA SER A 757 -15.18 -14.28 20.60
C SER A 757 -16.44 -15.07 20.27
N THR A 758 -17.52 -14.37 19.87
CA THR A 758 -18.80 -14.96 19.48
C THR A 758 -18.93 -15.19 17.97
N SER A 759 -17.97 -14.71 17.16
CA SER A 759 -18.01 -14.83 15.71
C SER A 759 -17.58 -16.23 15.25
N PRO A 760 -18.30 -16.87 14.31
CA PRO A 760 -17.85 -18.16 13.74
C PRO A 760 -16.61 -18.01 12.84
N TYR A 761 -16.30 -16.79 12.42
CA TYR A 761 -15.19 -16.47 11.50
C TYR A 761 -13.90 -16.06 12.22
N PHE A 762 -13.86 -16.13 13.55
CA PHE A 762 -12.65 -15.87 14.34
C PHE A 762 -12.56 -16.87 15.49
N VAL A 763 -11.36 -17.36 15.79
CA VAL A 763 -11.12 -18.21 16.96
C VAL A 763 -10.32 -17.38 17.95
N TRP A 764 -10.94 -17.08 19.09
CA TRP A 764 -10.28 -16.28 20.11
C TRP A 764 -9.03 -16.99 20.64
N ASN A 765 -7.88 -16.39 20.38
CA ASN A 765 -6.58 -16.81 20.90
C ASN A 765 -5.71 -15.55 21.00
N PRO A 766 -5.23 -15.18 22.19
CA PRO A 766 -4.35 -14.01 22.35
C PRO A 766 -3.12 -14.01 21.43
N GLU A 767 -2.56 -15.18 21.11
CA GLU A 767 -1.41 -15.30 20.20
C GLU A 767 -1.74 -15.00 18.73
N ARG A 768 -3.04 -14.95 18.40
CA ARG A 768 -3.54 -14.54 17.08
C ARG A 768 -3.88 -13.05 17.03
N ILE A 769 -3.68 -12.30 18.11
CA ILE A 769 -3.94 -10.86 18.17
C ILE A 769 -2.61 -10.15 18.40
N THR A 770 -2.25 -9.29 17.45
CA THR A 770 -1.05 -8.47 17.55
C THR A 770 -1.43 -7.04 17.86
N PHE A 771 -0.88 -6.52 18.94
CA PHE A 771 -0.94 -5.11 19.27
C PHE A 771 0.36 -4.69 19.94
N VAL A 772 1.12 -3.78 19.33
CA VAL A 772 2.40 -3.32 19.87
C VAL A 772 2.38 -1.81 19.97
N LEU A 773 2.13 -1.31 21.19
CA LEU A 773 2.00 0.11 21.54
C LEU A 773 3.07 0.99 20.87
N GLU A 774 4.34 0.59 21.00
CA GLU A 774 5.52 1.33 20.52
C GLU A 774 5.48 1.63 19.01
N TYR A 775 4.88 0.74 18.21
CA TYR A 775 4.89 0.84 16.75
C TYR A 775 3.54 1.23 16.14
N THR A 776 2.51 1.48 16.97
CA THR A 776 1.15 1.79 16.49
C THR A 776 1.06 2.95 15.50
N LYS A 777 1.98 3.91 15.58
CA LYS A 777 2.06 5.03 14.63
C LYS A 777 3.16 4.90 13.57
N LEU A 778 4.28 4.26 13.91
CA LEU A 778 5.40 4.08 12.98
C LEU A 778 5.13 3.00 11.92
N ALA A 779 4.28 2.01 12.24
CA ALA A 779 4.01 0.84 11.39
C ALA A 779 3.60 1.23 9.95
N THR A 780 2.84 2.31 9.81
CA THR A 780 2.37 2.79 8.51
C THR A 780 3.52 3.27 7.62
N SER A 781 4.33 4.24 8.07
CA SER A 781 5.45 4.75 7.25
C SER A 781 6.55 3.71 7.07
N ALA A 782 6.88 2.93 8.10
CA ALA A 782 7.89 1.88 8.01
C ALA A 782 7.46 0.73 7.09
N GLY A 783 6.19 0.32 7.18
CA GLY A 783 5.60 -0.70 6.32
C GLY A 783 5.59 -0.30 4.85
N ALA A 784 5.18 0.93 4.53
CA ALA A 784 5.23 1.47 3.17
C ALA A 784 6.66 1.54 2.63
N CYS A 785 7.61 2.00 3.45
CA CYS A 785 9.03 2.07 3.07
C CYS A 785 9.61 0.70 2.76
N TYR A 786 9.27 -0.31 3.59
CA TYR A 786 9.69 -1.69 3.38
C TYR A 786 8.99 -2.36 2.18
N ALA A 787 7.70 -2.08 1.96
CA ALA A 787 6.95 -2.55 0.81
C ALA A 787 7.62 -2.12 -0.50
N GLU A 788 8.06 -0.87 -0.56
CA GLU A 788 8.76 -0.33 -1.72
C GLU A 788 10.16 -0.95 -1.89
N LYS A 789 10.87 -1.21 -0.79
CA LYS A 789 12.13 -1.96 -0.80
C LYS A 789 11.94 -3.34 -1.43
N LEU A 790 10.94 -4.11 -0.98
CA LEU A 790 10.61 -5.43 -1.53
C LEU A 790 10.20 -5.36 -3.00
N ARG A 791 9.48 -4.29 -3.39
CA ARG A 791 9.05 -4.11 -4.78
C ARG A 791 10.25 -3.87 -5.72
N ARG A 792 11.25 -3.09 -5.29
CA ARG A 792 12.44 -2.74 -6.08
C ARG A 792 13.54 -3.80 -6.04
N LEU A 793 13.71 -4.49 -4.91
CA LEU A 793 14.78 -5.47 -4.67
C LEU A 793 14.23 -6.90 -4.73
N ARG A 794 14.00 -7.40 -5.95
CA ARG A 794 13.59 -8.80 -6.19
C ARG A 794 14.79 -9.68 -6.51
N PHE A 795 14.80 -10.90 -6.00
CA PHE A 795 15.81 -11.91 -6.30
C PHE A 795 15.19 -13.01 -7.15
N ASP A 796 15.91 -13.49 -8.15
CA ASP A 796 15.46 -14.64 -8.92
C ASP A 796 15.71 -15.96 -8.14
N PRO A 797 14.79 -16.93 -8.17
CA PRO A 797 14.98 -18.22 -7.50
C PRO A 797 16.23 -18.98 -7.95
N GLU A 798 16.59 -18.92 -9.24
CA GLU A 798 17.79 -19.59 -9.77
C GLU A 798 19.07 -18.90 -9.30
N GLU A 799 19.08 -17.56 -9.23
CA GLU A 799 20.20 -16.79 -8.67
C GLU A 799 20.44 -17.08 -7.18
N SER A 800 19.40 -17.54 -6.48
CA SER A 800 19.45 -17.87 -5.05
C SER A 800 20.12 -19.22 -4.73
N LYS A 801 20.33 -20.10 -5.73
CA LYS A 801 20.86 -21.47 -5.53
C LYS A 801 22.15 -21.53 -4.69
N ALA A 802 23.04 -20.55 -4.84
CA ALA A 802 24.30 -20.50 -4.08
C ALA A 802 24.08 -20.28 -2.57
N LEU A 803 23.07 -19.48 -2.19
CA LEU A 803 22.70 -19.26 -0.79
C LEU A 803 21.95 -20.47 -0.22
N LEU A 804 21.06 -21.07 -1.01
CA LEU A 804 20.33 -22.28 -0.61
C LEU A 804 21.29 -23.45 -0.29
N ARG A 805 22.37 -23.62 -1.06
CA ARG A 805 23.43 -24.62 -0.78
C ARG A 805 24.12 -24.40 0.56
N LYS A 806 24.18 -23.16 1.05
CA LYS A 806 24.73 -22.81 2.37
C LYS A 806 23.70 -22.98 3.50
N GLY A 807 22.49 -23.47 3.20
CA GLY A 807 21.44 -23.70 4.19
C GLY A 807 20.61 -22.45 4.52
N ALA A 808 20.85 -21.33 3.83
CA ALA A 808 20.08 -20.11 4.03
C ALA A 808 18.74 -20.23 3.31
N ASN A 809 17.63 -20.02 4.03
CA ASN A 809 16.33 -19.83 3.39
C ASN A 809 16.26 -18.45 2.72
N GLN A 810 15.42 -18.34 1.70
CA GLN A 810 15.11 -17.09 1.01
C GLN A 810 13.59 -16.91 0.97
N LEU A 811 13.15 -15.66 1.04
CA LEU A 811 11.73 -15.29 1.01
C LEU A 811 11.53 -14.13 0.03
N GLU A 812 10.73 -14.39 -1.00
CA GLU A 812 10.18 -13.37 -1.89
C GLU A 812 8.78 -12.99 -1.39
N ILE A 813 8.48 -11.69 -1.31
CA ILE A 813 7.15 -11.20 -1.01
C ILE A 813 6.61 -10.48 -2.24
N ASP A 814 5.56 -11.02 -2.87
CA ASP A 814 4.98 -10.45 -4.09
C ASP A 814 3.96 -9.36 -3.78
N VAL A 815 4.45 -8.24 -3.25
CA VAL A 815 3.62 -7.11 -2.81
C VAL A 815 2.69 -6.59 -3.92
N LYS A 816 3.05 -6.76 -5.20
CA LYS A 816 2.21 -6.30 -6.32
C LYS A 816 0.85 -7.01 -6.37
N ASN A 817 0.77 -8.24 -5.87
CA ASN A 817 -0.45 -9.04 -5.89
C ASN A 817 -1.58 -8.44 -5.02
N LEU A 818 -1.26 -7.54 -4.09
CA LEU A 818 -2.26 -6.77 -3.34
C LEU A 818 -3.13 -5.87 -4.22
N PHE A 819 -2.64 -5.50 -5.41
CA PHE A 819 -3.30 -4.55 -6.32
C PHE A 819 -4.04 -5.23 -7.46
N TYR A 820 -4.06 -6.57 -7.50
CA TYR A 820 -4.69 -7.33 -8.58
C TYR A 820 -6.14 -7.71 -8.26
N TYR A 821 -6.69 -7.22 -7.15
CA TYR A 821 -8.04 -7.57 -6.70
C TYR A 821 -8.80 -6.33 -6.25
N LEU A 822 -10.08 -6.26 -6.59
CA LEU A 822 -10.93 -5.15 -6.16
C LEU A 822 -11.17 -5.18 -4.64
N PRO A 823 -11.06 -4.03 -3.94
CA PRO A 823 -11.18 -3.95 -2.49
C PRO A 823 -12.62 -4.00 -1.96
N CYS A 824 -13.61 -3.65 -2.79
CA CYS A 824 -15.00 -3.45 -2.37
C CYS A 824 -15.97 -3.76 -3.51
N ASN A 825 -17.27 -3.82 -3.19
CA ASN A 825 -18.31 -3.94 -4.19
C ASN A 825 -18.62 -2.54 -4.75
N PHE A 826 -19.01 -2.48 -6.03
CA PHE A 826 -19.58 -1.29 -6.64
C PHE A 826 -20.97 -1.61 -7.16
N LYS A 827 -21.95 -0.78 -6.82
CA LYS A 827 -23.36 -0.96 -7.16
C LYS A 827 -23.87 0.23 -7.95
N ARG A 828 -24.66 -0.03 -9.00
CA ARG A 828 -25.38 0.98 -9.77
C ARG A 828 -26.81 1.07 -9.27
N LYS A 829 -27.27 2.29 -9.00
CA LYS A 829 -28.69 2.55 -8.69
C LYS A 829 -29.50 2.65 -9.98
N THR A 830 -30.56 1.88 -10.09
CA THR A 830 -31.48 1.89 -11.23
C THR A 830 -32.58 2.94 -11.05
N GLN A 831 -33.36 3.20 -12.12
CA GLN A 831 -34.56 4.06 -12.05
C GLN A 831 -35.62 3.54 -11.06
N SER A 832 -35.68 2.23 -10.82
CA SER A 832 -36.57 1.60 -9.82
C SER A 832 -36.03 1.68 -8.38
N ASN A 833 -34.91 2.39 -8.15
CA ASN A 833 -34.14 2.42 -6.91
C ASN A 833 -33.54 1.06 -6.49
N GLU A 834 -33.51 0.07 -7.38
CA GLU A 834 -32.79 -1.18 -7.15
C GLU A 834 -31.28 -0.97 -7.26
N LEU A 835 -30.50 -1.73 -6.50
CA LEU A 835 -29.04 -1.66 -6.51
C LEU A 835 -28.47 -2.89 -7.21
N LEU A 836 -27.97 -2.70 -8.43
CA LEU A 836 -27.35 -3.76 -9.22
C LEU A 836 -25.84 -3.76 -9.02
N THR A 837 -25.27 -4.91 -8.69
CA THR A 837 -23.81 -5.06 -8.57
C THR A 837 -23.14 -4.90 -9.94
N VAL A 838 -22.21 -3.96 -10.03
CA VAL A 838 -21.36 -3.68 -11.20
C VAL A 838 -20.06 -4.46 -11.08
N PHE A 839 -19.38 -4.33 -9.93
CA PHE A 839 -18.16 -5.05 -9.61
C PHE A 839 -18.23 -5.62 -8.20
N LYS A 840 -17.56 -6.76 -7.97
CA LYS A 840 -17.49 -7.42 -6.66
C LYS A 840 -16.11 -7.24 -6.05
N ALA A 841 -16.00 -7.14 -4.73
CA ALA A 841 -14.68 -7.24 -4.10
C ALA A 841 -14.09 -8.63 -4.28
N GLY A 842 -12.76 -8.71 -4.29
CA GLY A 842 -12.01 -9.92 -4.63
C GLY A 842 -12.03 -10.25 -6.12
N GLN A 843 -12.73 -9.47 -6.96
CA GLN A 843 -12.68 -9.64 -8.41
C GLN A 843 -11.27 -9.32 -8.91
N GLU A 844 -10.70 -10.27 -9.65
CA GLU A 844 -9.34 -10.17 -10.18
C GLU A 844 -9.26 -9.17 -11.35
N LEU A 845 -8.14 -8.45 -11.40
CA LEU A 845 -7.80 -7.45 -12.41
C LEU A 845 -6.70 -8.00 -13.31
N TYR A 846 -6.80 -7.71 -14.60
CA TYR A 846 -5.86 -8.18 -15.61
C TYR A 846 -5.40 -7.04 -16.50
N GLN A 847 -4.24 -7.20 -17.12
CA GLN A 847 -3.87 -6.37 -18.25
C GLN A 847 -4.79 -6.69 -19.44
N LEU A 848 -5.55 -5.69 -19.91
CA LEU A 848 -6.52 -5.89 -21.01
C LEU A 848 -5.93 -5.67 -22.40
N ALA A 849 -4.76 -5.05 -22.52
CA ALA A 849 -4.03 -4.92 -23.80
C ALA A 849 -2.51 -4.75 -23.59
N THR A 850 -1.71 -5.13 -24.60
CA THR A 850 -0.23 -5.14 -24.56
C THR A 850 0.43 -3.83 -24.15
N GLY A 851 -0.15 -2.69 -24.51
CA GLY A 851 0.38 -1.35 -24.19
C GLY A 851 -0.11 -0.75 -22.87
N GLU A 852 -1.00 -1.42 -22.14
CA GLU A 852 -1.52 -0.91 -20.88
C GLU A 852 -0.59 -1.19 -19.71
N ASN A 853 -0.34 -0.17 -18.89
CA ASN A 853 0.51 -0.25 -17.69
C ASN A 853 -0.30 -0.34 -16.38
N VAL A 854 -1.54 -0.81 -16.44
CA VAL A 854 -2.42 -0.99 -15.27
C VAL A 854 -3.27 -2.25 -15.43
N ALA A 855 -3.58 -2.92 -14.31
CA ALA A 855 -4.56 -4.01 -14.29
C ALA A 855 -5.99 -3.45 -14.21
N LYS A 856 -6.93 -4.06 -14.93
CA LYS A 856 -8.33 -3.63 -15.07
C LYS A 856 -9.30 -4.80 -15.16
N VAL A 857 -10.59 -4.48 -15.05
CA VAL A 857 -11.69 -5.39 -15.38
C VAL A 857 -12.87 -4.64 -15.96
N ARG A 858 -13.66 -5.32 -16.81
CA ARG A 858 -14.85 -4.78 -17.47
C ARG A 858 -16.09 -5.57 -17.07
N THR A 859 -17.24 -4.90 -17.03
CA THR A 859 -18.54 -5.58 -16.92
C THR A 859 -18.99 -6.13 -18.28
N GLU A 860 -20.08 -6.90 -18.31
CA GLU A 860 -20.80 -7.12 -19.57
C GLU A 860 -21.44 -5.82 -20.09
N TRP A 861 -21.73 -5.78 -21.40
CA TRP A 861 -22.47 -4.69 -22.04
C TRP A 861 -23.95 -4.72 -21.64
N GLN A 862 -24.48 -3.56 -21.24
CA GLN A 862 -25.86 -3.41 -20.77
C GLN A 862 -26.53 -2.21 -21.46
N GLY A 863 -27.87 -2.14 -21.44
CA GLY A 863 -28.58 -0.93 -21.86
C GLY A 863 -28.20 0.27 -20.98
N ILE A 864 -28.05 1.44 -21.60
CA ILE A 864 -27.73 2.67 -20.87
C ILE A 864 -28.94 3.21 -20.08
N GLN A 865 -28.68 3.98 -19.03
CA GLN A 865 -29.66 4.81 -18.33
C GLN A 865 -29.31 6.29 -18.49
N LEU A 866 -30.30 7.18 -18.41
CA LEU A 866 -30.08 8.63 -18.47
C LEU A 866 -29.18 9.15 -17.34
N THR A 867 -29.20 8.50 -16.19
CA THR A 867 -28.29 8.79 -15.08
C THR A 867 -27.74 7.49 -14.55
N ASN A 868 -26.42 7.33 -14.57
CA ASN A 868 -25.75 6.17 -14.01
C ASN A 868 -25.02 6.60 -12.74
N ILE A 869 -25.58 6.24 -11.57
CA ILE A 869 -24.99 6.58 -10.27
C ILE A 869 -24.35 5.32 -9.70
N ILE A 870 -23.04 5.40 -9.42
CA ILE A 870 -22.25 4.31 -8.86
C ILE A 870 -22.00 4.58 -7.38
N TYR A 871 -22.33 3.60 -6.55
CA TYR A 871 -22.05 3.57 -5.13
C TYR A 871 -20.95 2.54 -4.83
N ARG A 872 -20.03 2.89 -3.94
CA ARG A 872 -19.14 1.95 -3.26
C ARG A 872 -19.89 1.32 -2.09
N GLN A 873 -19.74 0.01 -1.92
CA GLN A 873 -20.23 -0.74 -0.77
C GLN A 873 -19.16 -1.71 -0.28
N ASP A 874 -18.69 -1.54 0.95
CA ASP A 874 -17.56 -2.32 1.48
C ASP A 874 -17.95 -3.75 1.89
N TYR A 875 -19.18 -3.96 2.39
CA TYR A 875 -19.77 -5.25 2.80
C TYR A 875 -21.30 -5.25 2.64
N GLU A 876 -21.96 -6.41 2.63
CA GLU A 876 -23.39 -6.59 2.24
C GLU A 876 -24.38 -5.63 2.93
N ASP A 877 -24.20 -5.37 4.22
CA ASP A 877 -25.06 -4.48 5.04
C ASP A 877 -24.40 -3.13 5.37
N GLY A 878 -23.30 -2.80 4.70
CA GLY A 878 -22.57 -1.56 4.91
C GLY A 878 -23.17 -0.37 4.18
N ASP A 879 -22.88 0.84 4.67
CA ASP A 879 -23.33 2.09 4.09
C ASP A 879 -22.89 2.25 2.62
N LEU A 880 -23.79 2.83 1.82
CA LEU A 880 -23.53 3.15 0.42
C LEU A 880 -22.85 4.52 0.33
N ARG A 881 -21.66 4.56 -0.25
CA ARG A 881 -20.93 5.81 -0.50
C ARG A 881 -21.03 6.17 -1.96
N LEU A 882 -21.54 7.36 -2.28
CA LEU A 882 -21.56 7.85 -3.65
C LEU A 882 -20.12 7.92 -4.19
N TRP A 883 -19.85 7.20 -5.28
CA TRP A 883 -18.51 7.12 -5.86
C TRP A 883 -18.37 8.04 -7.06
N GLY A 884 -19.38 8.04 -7.93
CA GLY A 884 -19.42 8.89 -9.11
C GLY A 884 -20.70 8.72 -9.89
N SER A 885 -20.89 9.59 -10.87
CA SER A 885 -22.03 9.52 -11.78
C SER A 885 -21.64 9.81 -13.22
N PHE A 886 -22.45 9.31 -14.16
CA PHE A 886 -22.35 9.66 -15.56
C PHE A 886 -23.70 10.20 -16.06
N ASP A 887 -23.66 11.40 -16.64
CA ASP A 887 -24.83 12.08 -17.18
C ASP A 887 -25.11 11.66 -18.64
N GLY A 888 -25.88 10.59 -18.77
CA GLY A 888 -26.35 10.09 -20.07
C GLY A 888 -27.35 11.03 -20.75
N LYS A 889 -28.07 11.87 -19.99
CA LYS A 889 -29.01 12.85 -20.55
C LYS A 889 -28.27 13.93 -21.33
N THR A 890 -27.21 14.50 -20.74
CA THR A 890 -26.36 15.47 -21.44
C THR A 890 -25.73 14.87 -22.70
N LEU A 891 -25.34 13.59 -22.67
CA LEU A 891 -24.84 12.90 -23.86
C LEU A 891 -25.92 12.73 -24.93
N MET A 892 -27.12 12.28 -24.56
CA MET A 892 -28.26 12.11 -25.46
C MET A 892 -28.60 13.43 -26.18
N GLU A 893 -28.70 14.53 -25.42
CA GLU A 893 -28.95 15.86 -25.97
C GLU A 893 -27.85 16.29 -26.96
N LYS A 894 -26.58 16.00 -26.63
CA LYS A 894 -25.43 16.29 -27.51
C LYS A 894 -25.42 15.45 -28.79
N LEU A 895 -25.93 14.23 -28.76
CA LEU A 895 -26.04 13.36 -29.94
C LEU A 895 -27.28 13.66 -30.78
N GLY A 896 -28.21 14.50 -30.27
CA GLY A 896 -29.47 14.81 -30.93
C GLY A 896 -30.43 13.62 -31.04
N MET A 897 -30.31 12.64 -30.14
CA MET A 897 -31.17 11.45 -30.09
C MET A 897 -32.39 11.68 -29.21
N ASP A 898 -33.51 11.04 -29.53
CA ASP A 898 -34.65 10.95 -28.62
C ASP A 898 -34.38 9.92 -27.50
N GLU A 899 -35.07 10.06 -26.36
CA GLU A 899 -34.86 9.19 -25.19
C GLU A 899 -35.13 7.71 -25.48
N GLY A 900 -36.18 7.38 -26.24
CA GLY A 900 -36.52 6.01 -26.56
C GLY A 900 -35.49 5.37 -27.49
N GLU A 901 -34.99 6.13 -28.48
CA GLU A 901 -33.90 5.71 -29.35
C GLU A 901 -32.60 5.51 -28.57
N PHE A 902 -32.24 6.45 -27.70
CA PHE A 902 -31.00 6.40 -26.91
C PHE A 902 -30.95 5.19 -25.99
N LEU A 903 -32.02 4.98 -25.20
CA LEU A 903 -32.12 3.85 -24.27
C LEU A 903 -32.15 2.48 -25.00
N LYS A 904 -32.60 2.45 -26.25
CA LYS A 904 -32.67 1.23 -27.07
C LYS A 904 -31.36 0.92 -27.80
N LYS A 905 -30.68 1.94 -28.33
CA LYS A 905 -29.52 1.77 -29.22
C LYS A 905 -28.18 1.84 -28.51
N ILE A 906 -28.07 2.66 -27.47
CA ILE A 906 -26.80 2.88 -26.76
C ILE A 906 -26.65 1.87 -25.64
N LYS A 907 -25.51 1.18 -25.66
CA LYS A 907 -25.07 0.29 -24.59
C LYS A 907 -23.94 0.93 -23.79
N VAL A 908 -23.85 0.52 -22.54
CA VAL A 908 -22.81 0.92 -21.59
C VAL A 908 -22.10 -0.30 -21.03
N GLN A 909 -20.79 -0.18 -20.86
CA GLN A 909 -19.93 -1.10 -20.14
C GLN A 909 -19.08 -0.27 -19.17
N PHE A 910 -18.94 -0.74 -17.94
CA PHE A 910 -18.06 -0.11 -16.96
C PHE A 910 -16.70 -0.80 -16.98
N GLU A 911 -15.63 -0.02 -16.93
CA GLU A 911 -14.25 -0.48 -16.76
C GLU A 911 -13.68 0.14 -15.49
N ILE A 912 -13.06 -0.66 -14.62
CA ILE A 912 -12.37 -0.18 -13.42
C ILE A 912 -10.94 -0.70 -13.41
N ASP A 913 -10.00 0.13 -12.99
CA ASP A 913 -8.60 -0.26 -12.82
C ASP A 913 -8.17 -0.47 -11.35
N GLN A 914 -6.93 -0.91 -11.14
CA GLN A 914 -6.33 -1.12 -9.82
C GLN A 914 -6.25 0.14 -8.94
N THR A 915 -6.35 1.33 -9.54
CA THR A 915 -6.40 2.61 -8.80
C THR A 915 -7.84 3.00 -8.44
N LEU A 916 -8.80 2.16 -8.83
CA LEU A 916 -10.25 2.34 -8.72
C LEU A 916 -10.81 3.44 -9.63
N GLN A 917 -10.07 3.83 -10.67
CA GLN A 917 -10.55 4.79 -11.66
C GLN A 917 -11.59 4.11 -12.56
N PHE A 918 -12.73 4.77 -12.75
CA PHE A 918 -13.84 4.28 -13.58
C PHE A 918 -13.83 4.94 -14.96
N ASN A 919 -13.90 4.11 -15.99
CA ASN A 919 -14.26 4.54 -17.34
C ASN A 919 -15.65 3.99 -17.69
N VAL A 920 -16.40 4.82 -18.41
CA VAL A 920 -17.69 4.47 -19.01
C VAL A 920 -17.45 4.27 -20.49
N LEU A 921 -17.57 3.04 -20.95
CA LEU A 921 -17.45 2.66 -22.35
C LEU A 921 -18.85 2.64 -22.95
N LEU A 922 -19.02 3.32 -24.07
CA LEU A 922 -20.29 3.53 -24.72
C LEU A 922 -20.21 3.06 -26.17
N CYS A 923 -21.25 2.41 -26.64
CA CYS A 923 -21.32 1.90 -28.01
C CYS A 923 -22.76 1.93 -28.50
N GLN A 924 -22.97 2.31 -29.76
CA GLN A 924 -24.21 2.01 -30.45
C GLN A 924 -24.17 0.54 -30.90
N GLY A 925 -25.17 -0.27 -30.52
CA GLY A 925 -25.22 -1.69 -30.89
C GLY A 925 -24.22 -2.56 -30.11
N ASN A 926 -23.52 -3.47 -30.80
CA ASN A 926 -22.48 -4.32 -30.21
C ASN A 926 -21.08 -3.78 -30.59
N PRO A 927 -20.08 -3.83 -29.70
CA PRO A 927 -18.75 -3.32 -30.00
C PRO A 927 -18.09 -4.08 -31.16
N HIS A 928 -17.40 -3.34 -32.02
CA HIS A 928 -16.47 -3.91 -33.00
C HIS A 928 -15.06 -3.96 -32.41
N TYR A 929 -14.21 -4.81 -32.96
CA TYR A 929 -12.85 -5.04 -32.45
C TYR A 929 -11.79 -4.67 -33.48
N LEU A 930 -10.61 -4.32 -32.99
CA LEU A 930 -9.45 -3.95 -33.79
C LEU A 930 -8.44 -5.11 -33.82
N ILE A 931 -8.04 -5.54 -35.01
CA ILE A 931 -7.12 -6.66 -35.25
C ILE A 931 -5.87 -6.15 -36.00
N ASP A 932 -4.68 -6.31 -35.41
CA ASP A 932 -3.38 -5.90 -36.01
C ASP A 932 -2.26 -6.94 -35.87
N VAL A 933 -2.58 -8.13 -35.34
CA VAL A 933 -1.56 -9.15 -35.10
C VAL A 933 -1.50 -10.16 -36.26
N PRO A 934 -0.30 -10.62 -36.64
CA PRO A 934 -0.16 -11.72 -37.60
C PRO A 934 -0.71 -13.02 -37.00
N GLY A 935 -1.16 -13.93 -37.86
CA GLY A 935 -1.77 -15.20 -37.45
C GLY A 935 -1.36 -16.37 -38.33
N ILE A 936 -1.85 -17.56 -37.96
CA ILE A 936 -1.73 -18.78 -38.75
C ILE A 936 -2.89 -18.83 -39.73
N ASP A 937 -2.60 -19.10 -41.00
CA ASP A 937 -3.63 -19.45 -41.97
C ASP A 937 -4.03 -20.93 -41.78
N VAL A 938 -5.20 -21.13 -41.17
CA VAL A 938 -5.73 -22.45 -40.87
C VAL A 938 -6.14 -23.18 -42.16
N ASN A 939 -6.64 -22.47 -43.18
CA ASN A 939 -6.98 -23.09 -44.47
C ASN A 939 -5.74 -23.72 -45.10
N SER A 940 -4.67 -22.93 -45.22
CA SER A 940 -3.40 -23.41 -45.78
C SER A 940 -2.84 -24.60 -44.99
N ALA A 941 -2.98 -24.61 -43.66
CA ALA A 941 -2.50 -25.70 -42.82
C ALA A 941 -3.33 -26.99 -42.95
N ILE A 942 -4.65 -26.90 -43.11
CA ILE A 942 -5.53 -28.06 -43.22
C ILE A 942 -5.53 -28.64 -44.65
N SER A 943 -5.50 -27.80 -45.70
CA SER A 943 -5.41 -28.25 -47.09
C SER A 943 -4.10 -28.99 -47.40
N ALA A 944 -3.03 -28.72 -46.64
CA ALA A 944 -1.79 -29.49 -46.71
C ALA A 944 -1.90 -30.88 -46.07
N ALA A 945 -2.94 -31.14 -45.27
CA ALA A 945 -3.09 -32.35 -44.45
C ALA A 945 -4.33 -33.21 -44.82
N SER A 946 -5.33 -32.68 -45.54
CA SER A 946 -6.50 -33.44 -46.03
C SER A 946 -7.24 -32.71 -47.18
N ASP A 947 -7.97 -33.47 -48.01
CA ASP A 947 -8.76 -32.95 -49.14
C ASP A 947 -10.19 -32.48 -48.78
N THR A 948 -10.64 -32.57 -47.52
CA THR A 948 -12.09 -32.50 -47.18
C THR A 948 -12.54 -31.41 -46.19
N SER A 949 -11.70 -30.45 -45.81
CA SER A 949 -12.11 -29.39 -44.88
C SER A 949 -12.60 -28.13 -45.60
N THR A 950 -13.85 -27.74 -45.37
CA THR A 950 -14.35 -26.40 -45.72
C THR A 950 -14.49 -25.57 -44.45
N LEU A 951 -13.60 -24.57 -44.30
CA LEU A 951 -13.65 -23.59 -43.19
C LEU A 951 -14.94 -22.74 -43.20
N PHE A 952 -15.72 -22.85 -44.26
CA PHE A 952 -16.97 -22.16 -44.48
C PHE A 952 -18.00 -23.13 -45.04
N ALA A 953 -19.23 -23.11 -44.53
CA ALA A 953 -20.38 -23.67 -45.23
C ALA A 953 -21.29 -22.52 -45.64
N ASP A 954 -21.68 -22.48 -46.91
CA ASP A 954 -22.61 -21.47 -47.45
C ASP A 954 -22.15 -20.01 -47.24
N GLY A 955 -20.84 -19.78 -47.06
CA GLY A 955 -20.26 -18.45 -46.82
C GLY A 955 -20.08 -18.08 -45.34
N ASP A 956 -20.57 -18.91 -44.41
CA ASP A 956 -20.51 -18.68 -42.97
C ASP A 956 -19.48 -19.58 -42.28
N LEU A 957 -18.91 -19.08 -41.17
CA LEU A 957 -17.92 -19.81 -40.37
C LEU A 957 -18.57 -21.01 -39.65
N ASN A 958 -18.08 -22.23 -39.89
CA ASN A 958 -18.61 -23.47 -39.29
C ASN A 958 -18.19 -23.74 -37.83
N TRP A 959 -17.43 -22.82 -37.22
CA TRP A 959 -16.91 -22.98 -35.86
C TRP A 959 -17.74 -22.19 -34.86
N ASN A 960 -17.61 -22.61 -33.60
CA ASN A 960 -18.13 -21.92 -32.44
C ASN A 960 -17.07 -21.91 -31.33
N ILE A 961 -17.26 -21.06 -30.32
CA ILE A 961 -16.40 -21.03 -29.13
C ILE A 961 -16.65 -22.31 -28.33
N ALA A 962 -15.58 -23.03 -27.99
CA ALA A 962 -15.68 -24.24 -27.20
C ALA A 962 -16.25 -23.94 -25.79
N VAL A 963 -17.15 -24.81 -25.32
CA VAL A 963 -17.63 -24.83 -23.93
C VAL A 963 -16.80 -25.87 -23.19
N GLU A 964 -16.25 -25.50 -22.03
CA GLU A 964 -15.49 -26.42 -21.18
C GLU A 964 -16.42 -27.50 -20.62
N ASN A 965 -16.41 -28.69 -21.24
CA ASN A 965 -17.09 -29.88 -20.75
C ASN A 965 -16.13 -31.06 -20.87
N ALA A 966 -15.86 -31.76 -19.78
CA ALA A 966 -14.93 -32.89 -19.73
C ALA A 966 -15.36 -34.08 -20.62
N ASP A 967 -16.65 -34.19 -20.94
CA ASP A 967 -17.24 -35.32 -21.67
C ASP A 967 -17.67 -34.97 -23.11
N LYS A 968 -17.11 -33.92 -23.73
CA LYS A 968 -17.50 -33.54 -25.09
C LYS A 968 -16.92 -34.51 -26.13
N ASP A 969 -17.79 -35.15 -26.92
CA ASP A 969 -17.36 -35.89 -28.12
C ASP A 969 -16.71 -34.94 -29.13
N LEU A 970 -15.46 -35.24 -29.52
CA LEU A 970 -14.69 -34.47 -30.49
C LEU A 970 -15.22 -34.65 -31.91
N ASN A 971 -15.37 -33.53 -32.61
CA ASN A 971 -15.78 -33.46 -34.01
C ASN A 971 -14.59 -33.17 -34.93
N ASP A 972 -14.64 -33.68 -36.16
CA ASP A 972 -13.67 -33.33 -37.19
C ASP A 972 -13.69 -31.80 -37.42
N GLY A 973 -12.53 -31.17 -37.25
CA GLY A 973 -12.32 -29.72 -37.34
C GLY A 973 -12.19 -29.00 -35.99
N ASP A 974 -12.37 -29.68 -34.86
CA ASP A 974 -12.17 -29.11 -33.52
C ASP A 974 -10.72 -28.64 -33.32
N ILE A 975 -10.50 -27.43 -32.77
CA ILE A 975 -9.18 -26.83 -32.58
C ILE A 975 -8.81 -26.80 -31.09
N ALA A 976 -7.66 -27.34 -30.72
CA ALA A 976 -7.17 -27.42 -29.34
C ALA A 976 -5.68 -27.05 -29.17
N VAL A 977 -5.30 -26.78 -27.92
CA VAL A 977 -3.91 -26.64 -27.45
C VAL A 977 -3.61 -27.65 -26.33
N ASN A 978 -2.36 -27.76 -25.90
CA ASN A 978 -1.88 -28.70 -24.87
C ASN A 978 -2.05 -30.20 -25.21
N VAL A 979 -2.23 -30.55 -26.49
CA VAL A 979 -2.48 -31.95 -26.92
C VAL A 979 -1.28 -32.87 -26.70
N ILE A 980 -0.05 -32.40 -26.96
CA ILE A 980 1.15 -33.23 -26.74
C ILE A 980 1.47 -33.26 -25.25
N GLU A 981 1.33 -32.12 -24.58
CA GLU A 981 1.56 -31.96 -23.15
C GLU A 981 0.68 -32.92 -22.34
N SER A 982 -0.60 -33.04 -22.70
CA SER A 982 -1.57 -33.95 -22.06
C SER A 982 -1.20 -35.43 -22.28
N ALA A 983 -0.79 -35.80 -23.50
CA ALA A 983 -0.32 -37.15 -23.82
C ALA A 983 0.98 -37.53 -23.09
N THR A 984 1.84 -36.55 -22.76
CA THR A 984 3.14 -36.80 -22.09
C THR A 984 2.96 -37.14 -20.60
N VAL A 985 1.83 -36.76 -20.00
CA VAL A 985 1.51 -37.04 -18.59
C VAL A 985 0.46 -38.16 -18.43
N ASP A 986 0.30 -39.00 -19.45
CA ASP A 986 -0.69 -40.09 -19.52
C ASP A 986 -2.14 -39.63 -19.25
N GLN A 987 -2.47 -38.38 -19.59
CA GLN A 987 -3.82 -37.83 -19.56
C GLN A 987 -4.21 -37.31 -20.94
N PRO A 988 -4.39 -38.19 -21.95
CA PRO A 988 -4.57 -37.78 -23.34
C PRO A 988 -5.79 -36.87 -23.56
N ASP A 989 -6.80 -36.95 -22.69
CA ASP A 989 -8.02 -36.15 -22.75
C ASP A 989 -7.90 -34.77 -22.06
N ALA A 990 -6.77 -34.45 -21.41
CA ALA A 990 -6.53 -33.17 -20.74
C ALA A 990 -6.08 -32.04 -21.69
N TYR A 991 -6.45 -32.12 -22.97
CA TYR A 991 -6.24 -31.02 -23.93
C TYR A 991 -7.20 -29.85 -23.62
N HIS A 992 -6.89 -28.66 -24.12
CA HIS A 992 -7.77 -27.50 -24.00
C HIS A 992 -8.37 -27.14 -25.36
N LEU A 993 -9.68 -27.36 -25.50
CA LEU A 993 -10.42 -27.05 -26.72
C LEU A 993 -10.67 -25.53 -26.82
N VAL A 994 -10.28 -24.93 -27.96
CA VAL A 994 -10.36 -23.48 -28.20
C VAL A 994 -11.58 -23.14 -29.06
N PHE A 995 -11.75 -23.83 -30.18
CA PHE A 995 -12.91 -23.70 -31.07
C PHE A 995 -13.45 -25.08 -31.41
N ALA A 996 -14.77 -25.20 -31.52
CA ALA A 996 -15.42 -26.45 -31.84
C ALA A 996 -16.32 -26.32 -33.07
N VAL A 997 -16.44 -27.39 -33.85
CA VAL A 997 -17.33 -27.46 -35.00
C VAL A 997 -18.74 -27.82 -34.49
N ASP A 998 -19.68 -26.87 -34.60
CA ASP A 998 -21.09 -27.07 -34.24
C ASP A 998 -22.01 -26.02 -34.91
N LYS A 999 -23.13 -26.47 -35.48
CA LYS A 999 -24.17 -25.65 -36.11
C LYS A 999 -25.34 -25.29 -35.18
N ILE A 1000 -25.47 -25.94 -34.02
CA ILE A 1000 -26.69 -25.92 -33.20
C ILE A 1000 -26.79 -24.66 -32.33
N ASN A 1001 -25.67 -24.01 -32.00
CA ASN A 1001 -25.63 -22.87 -31.08
C ASN A 1001 -24.69 -21.74 -31.55
N GLN A 1002 -24.75 -21.32 -32.82
CA GLN A 1002 -23.87 -20.24 -33.33
C GLN A 1002 -23.92 -19.00 -32.42
N LYS A 1003 -22.84 -18.77 -31.65
CA LYS A 1003 -22.64 -17.47 -31.01
C LYS A 1003 -22.51 -16.41 -32.11
N SER A 1004 -23.02 -15.21 -31.86
CA SER A 1004 -22.94 -14.12 -32.83
C SER A 1004 -21.49 -13.84 -33.21
N LEU A 1005 -21.21 -13.81 -34.51
CA LEU A 1005 -19.93 -13.38 -35.03
C LEU A 1005 -19.66 -11.94 -34.60
N GLN A 1006 -18.42 -11.69 -34.22
CA GLN A 1006 -17.91 -10.38 -33.83
C GLN A 1006 -17.36 -9.67 -35.07
N ALA A 1007 -17.56 -8.36 -35.19
CA ALA A 1007 -17.05 -7.59 -36.31
C ALA A 1007 -15.62 -7.07 -36.04
N PHE A 1008 -14.74 -7.21 -37.03
CA PHE A 1008 -13.31 -6.94 -36.94
C PHE A 1008 -12.85 -5.86 -37.93
N HIS A 1009 -12.10 -4.87 -37.44
CA HIS A 1009 -11.43 -3.84 -38.23
C HIS A 1009 -9.93 -4.14 -38.29
N TYR A 1010 -9.33 -3.98 -39.47
CA TYR A 1010 -7.93 -4.32 -39.71
C TYR A 1010 -7.08 -3.05 -39.90
N LEU A 1011 -6.03 -2.87 -39.09
CA LEU A 1011 -5.18 -1.66 -39.07
C LEU A 1011 -4.35 -1.45 -40.35
N ARG A 1012 -4.04 -2.51 -41.09
CA ARG A 1012 -3.04 -2.50 -42.18
C ARG A 1012 -3.58 -2.23 -43.59
N ASP A 1013 -4.90 -2.23 -43.77
CA ASP A 1013 -5.48 -2.42 -45.11
C ASP A 1013 -6.29 -1.23 -45.66
N GLY A 1014 -6.27 -0.05 -45.02
CA GLY A 1014 -6.91 1.16 -45.53
C GLY A 1014 -8.39 0.99 -45.94
N SER A 1015 -9.31 1.25 -45.02
CA SER A 1015 -10.77 1.26 -45.26
C SER A 1015 -11.29 0.08 -46.10
N GLN A 1016 -10.98 -1.16 -45.69
CA GLN A 1016 -11.76 -2.33 -46.10
C GLN A 1016 -13.04 -2.43 -45.23
N PRO A 1017 -14.13 -3.05 -45.73
CA PRO A 1017 -15.28 -3.36 -44.89
C PRO A 1017 -14.86 -4.24 -43.70
N PRO A 1018 -15.53 -4.12 -42.54
CA PRO A 1018 -15.22 -4.93 -41.37
C PRO A 1018 -15.39 -6.43 -41.70
N GLY A 1019 -14.43 -7.25 -41.25
CA GLY A 1019 -14.53 -8.71 -41.27
C GLY A 1019 -15.42 -9.21 -40.14
N ALA A 1020 -15.68 -10.52 -40.11
CA ALA A 1020 -16.42 -11.18 -39.04
C ALA A 1020 -15.63 -12.37 -38.48
N GLY A 1021 -15.81 -12.73 -37.22
CA GLY A 1021 -15.14 -13.89 -36.62
C GLY A 1021 -15.50 -14.19 -35.17
N LEU A 1022 -14.71 -15.06 -34.54
CA LEU A 1022 -14.89 -15.54 -33.17
C LEU A 1022 -13.75 -15.09 -32.27
N ILE A 1023 -14.04 -14.91 -30.99
CA ILE A 1023 -13.08 -14.63 -29.92
C ILE A 1023 -13.20 -15.75 -28.88
N SER A 1024 -12.11 -16.46 -28.58
CA SER A 1024 -12.12 -17.57 -27.64
C SER A 1024 -12.29 -17.13 -26.18
N ASN A 1025 -12.60 -18.11 -25.32
CA ASN A 1025 -12.34 -17.99 -23.88
C ASN A 1025 -10.82 -17.85 -23.61
N PRO A 1026 -10.41 -17.43 -22.40
CA PRO A 1026 -9.01 -17.35 -22.04
C PRO A 1026 -8.28 -18.68 -22.22
N LEU A 1027 -7.08 -18.63 -22.80
CA LEU A 1027 -6.20 -19.79 -22.95
C LEU A 1027 -5.61 -20.24 -21.60
N PRO A 1028 -5.24 -21.52 -21.47
CA PRO A 1028 -4.46 -22.00 -20.33
C PRO A 1028 -3.07 -21.35 -20.29
N PRO A 1029 -2.37 -21.40 -19.13
CA PRO A 1029 -1.01 -20.90 -19.00
C PRO A 1029 -0.09 -21.41 -20.11
N PHE A 1030 0.81 -20.53 -20.59
CA PHE A 1030 1.77 -20.92 -21.62
C PHE A 1030 2.73 -22.01 -21.10
N PRO A 1031 3.07 -23.00 -21.93
CA PRO A 1031 4.10 -23.97 -21.60
C PRO A 1031 5.48 -23.29 -21.46
N GLN A 1032 6.46 -23.98 -20.86
CA GLN A 1032 7.83 -23.47 -20.67
C GLN A 1032 8.51 -23.03 -21.98
N SER A 1033 8.06 -23.57 -23.12
CA SER A 1033 8.54 -23.16 -24.45
C SER A 1033 8.15 -21.73 -24.83
N GLY A 1034 7.23 -21.11 -24.11
CA GLY A 1034 6.71 -19.76 -24.39
C GLY A 1034 5.80 -19.67 -25.61
N GLN A 1035 5.30 -20.80 -26.12
CA GLN A 1035 4.42 -20.85 -27.29
C GLN A 1035 3.35 -21.93 -27.15
N HIS A 1036 2.11 -21.61 -27.54
CA HIS A 1036 1.04 -22.59 -27.66
C HIS A 1036 1.07 -23.21 -29.05
N THR A 1037 1.04 -24.54 -29.11
CA THR A 1037 0.92 -25.28 -30.37
C THR A 1037 -0.54 -25.68 -30.57
N PHE A 1038 -1.09 -25.31 -31.72
CA PHE A 1038 -2.48 -25.57 -32.08
C PHE A 1038 -2.58 -26.83 -32.93
N TYR A 1039 -3.62 -27.61 -32.64
CA TYR A 1039 -3.98 -28.83 -33.36
C TYR A 1039 -5.42 -28.77 -33.81
N VAL A 1040 -5.71 -29.41 -34.94
CA VAL A 1040 -7.06 -29.69 -35.41
C VAL A 1040 -7.34 -31.19 -35.28
N TYR A 1041 -8.51 -31.55 -34.80
CA TYR A 1041 -8.96 -32.94 -34.72
C TYR A 1041 -9.49 -33.39 -36.07
N GLN A 1042 -9.09 -34.57 -36.55
CA GLN A 1042 -9.57 -35.06 -37.84
C GLN A 1042 -9.58 -36.58 -37.93
N THR A 1043 -10.59 -37.12 -38.62
CA THR A 1043 -10.66 -38.53 -39.01
C THR A 1043 -9.92 -38.74 -40.34
N ASP A 1044 -8.94 -39.62 -40.32
CA ASP A 1044 -8.21 -40.02 -41.52
C ASP A 1044 -9.15 -40.81 -42.46
N THR A 1045 -9.36 -40.30 -43.67
CA THR A 1045 -10.29 -40.91 -44.63
C THR A 1045 -9.81 -42.24 -45.18
N ALA A 1046 -8.51 -42.56 -45.10
CA ALA A 1046 -7.94 -43.81 -45.59
C ALA A 1046 -7.93 -44.91 -44.51
N THR A 1047 -7.67 -44.56 -43.26
CA THR A 1047 -7.56 -45.52 -42.14
C THR A 1047 -8.77 -45.53 -41.20
N ASN A 1048 -9.68 -44.57 -41.35
CA ASN A 1048 -10.82 -44.31 -40.46
C ASN A 1048 -10.41 -44.12 -38.98
N THR A 1049 -9.16 -43.70 -38.74
CA THR A 1049 -8.63 -43.44 -37.39
C THR A 1049 -8.68 -41.95 -37.08
N LYS A 1050 -9.11 -41.60 -35.87
CA LYS A 1050 -9.13 -40.22 -35.40
C LYS A 1050 -7.75 -39.79 -34.92
N LYS A 1051 -7.29 -38.60 -35.31
CA LYS A 1051 -5.96 -38.07 -34.95
C LYS A 1051 -5.97 -36.55 -34.79
N TRP A 1052 -5.04 -36.04 -33.99
CA TRP A 1052 -4.73 -34.61 -33.90
C TRP A 1052 -3.67 -34.23 -34.94
N ILE A 1053 -3.93 -33.19 -35.71
CA ILE A 1053 -3.03 -32.68 -36.76
C ILE A 1053 -2.55 -31.30 -36.35
N ARG A 1054 -1.23 -31.10 -36.31
CA ARG A 1054 -0.63 -29.80 -35.95
C ARG A 1054 -0.88 -28.78 -37.05
N ILE A 1055 -1.51 -27.64 -36.72
CA ILE A 1055 -1.77 -26.54 -37.66
C ILE A 1055 -0.74 -25.41 -37.54
N GLY A 1056 -0.10 -25.24 -36.39
CA GLY A 1056 0.96 -24.25 -36.20
C GLY A 1056 1.23 -23.94 -34.73
N ALA A 1057 2.11 -22.99 -34.45
CA ALA A 1057 2.37 -22.50 -33.10
C ALA A 1057 2.41 -20.97 -33.08
N LEU A 1058 1.83 -20.38 -32.04
CA LEU A 1058 1.89 -18.95 -31.80
C LEU A 1058 2.59 -18.69 -30.46
N ARG A 1059 3.56 -17.78 -30.49
CA ARG A 1059 4.31 -17.38 -29.32
C ARG A 1059 3.45 -16.53 -28.41
N LYS A 1060 3.77 -16.58 -27.11
CA LYS A 1060 3.27 -15.62 -26.14
C LYS A 1060 3.57 -14.21 -26.64
N PRO A 1061 2.56 -13.33 -26.81
CA PRO A 1061 2.79 -11.95 -27.17
C PRO A 1061 3.70 -11.27 -26.15
N ASP A 1062 4.55 -10.34 -26.60
CA ASP A 1062 5.39 -9.55 -25.71
C ASP A 1062 4.51 -8.60 -24.90
N VAL A 1063 4.64 -8.69 -23.57
CA VAL A 1063 3.92 -7.86 -22.61
C VAL A 1063 4.96 -7.06 -21.83
N SER A 1064 4.77 -5.73 -21.72
CA SER A 1064 5.73 -4.82 -21.08
C SER A 1064 5.60 -4.75 -19.55
N THR A 1065 4.66 -5.48 -18.96
CA THR A 1065 4.30 -5.36 -17.54
C THR A 1065 4.32 -6.71 -16.83
N ASP A 1066 4.37 -6.67 -15.50
CA ASP A 1066 4.26 -7.84 -14.62
C ASP A 1066 2.81 -8.15 -14.21
N TYR A 1067 1.81 -7.48 -14.80
CA TYR A 1067 0.41 -7.69 -14.46
C TYR A 1067 -0.08 -9.07 -14.93
N PRO A 1068 -1.01 -9.71 -14.20
CA PRO A 1068 -1.70 -10.89 -14.69
C PRO A 1068 -2.34 -10.58 -16.05
N CYS A 1069 -2.09 -11.42 -17.04
CA CYS A 1069 -2.59 -11.23 -18.39
C CYS A 1069 -3.26 -12.53 -18.83
N GLN A 1070 -4.52 -12.43 -19.23
CA GLN A 1070 -5.20 -13.51 -19.94
C GLN A 1070 -4.83 -13.45 -21.42
N TYR A 1071 -4.93 -14.57 -22.14
CA TYR A 1071 -4.62 -14.60 -23.57
C TYR A 1071 -5.82 -15.16 -24.30
N ARG A 1072 -6.24 -14.50 -25.38
CA ARG A 1072 -7.38 -14.92 -26.18
C ARG A 1072 -6.96 -15.21 -27.61
N VAL A 1073 -7.72 -16.08 -28.25
CA VAL A 1073 -7.52 -16.45 -29.65
C VAL A 1073 -8.66 -15.89 -30.48
N THR A 1074 -8.36 -15.33 -31.65
CA THR A 1074 -9.40 -14.96 -32.63
C THR A 1074 -9.27 -15.80 -33.88
N LEU A 1075 -10.39 -16.22 -34.45
CA LEU A 1075 -10.50 -16.85 -35.76
C LEU A 1075 -11.42 -15.99 -36.63
N ASP A 1076 -10.91 -15.44 -37.73
CA ASP A 1076 -11.69 -14.60 -38.63
C ASP A 1076 -12.24 -15.37 -39.84
N ASN A 1077 -13.11 -14.72 -40.60
CA ASN A 1077 -13.70 -15.23 -41.82
C ASN A 1077 -12.71 -15.37 -43.00
N ARG A 1078 -11.41 -15.10 -42.78
CA ARG A 1078 -10.33 -15.44 -43.72
C ARG A 1078 -9.62 -16.74 -43.32
N GLY A 1079 -10.02 -17.34 -42.19
CA GLY A 1079 -9.38 -18.54 -41.62
C GLY A 1079 -8.08 -18.22 -40.89
N ILE A 1080 -7.85 -16.98 -40.47
CA ILE A 1080 -6.61 -16.59 -39.80
C ILE A 1080 -6.77 -16.64 -38.29
N LEU A 1081 -5.99 -17.49 -37.63
CA LEU A 1081 -5.96 -17.70 -36.19
C LEU A 1081 -4.86 -16.86 -35.53
N ARG A 1082 -5.20 -16.06 -34.52
CA ARG A 1082 -4.30 -15.08 -33.87
C ARG A 1082 -4.37 -15.16 -32.35
N ILE A 1083 -3.25 -14.93 -31.65
CA ILE A 1083 -3.23 -14.77 -30.19
C ILE A 1083 -3.13 -13.27 -29.85
N HIS A 1084 -3.93 -12.86 -28.87
CA HIS A 1084 -3.92 -11.53 -28.26
C HIS A 1084 -3.53 -11.65 -26.79
N ALA A 1085 -2.78 -10.66 -26.30
CA ALA A 1085 -2.52 -10.51 -24.87
C ALA A 1085 -3.56 -9.54 -24.28
N GLY A 1086 -4.32 -10.05 -23.31
CA GLY A 1086 -5.49 -9.40 -22.74
C GLY A 1086 -6.75 -9.72 -23.54
N ASP A 1087 -7.71 -8.81 -23.47
CA ASP A 1087 -8.90 -8.84 -24.31
C ASP A 1087 -8.55 -8.36 -25.73
N VAL A 1088 -9.36 -8.76 -26.71
CA VAL A 1088 -9.22 -8.22 -28.06
C VAL A 1088 -9.56 -6.72 -28.01
N PRO A 1089 -8.70 -5.81 -28.49
CA PRO A 1089 -8.94 -4.38 -28.40
C PRO A 1089 -10.24 -3.98 -29.10
N TYR A 1090 -11.03 -3.10 -28.49
CA TYR A 1090 -12.17 -2.49 -29.17
C TYR A 1090 -11.71 -1.55 -30.28
N TRP A 1091 -12.56 -1.37 -31.28
CA TRP A 1091 -12.43 -0.26 -32.20
C TRP A 1091 -12.95 1.02 -31.51
N THR A 1092 -12.03 1.88 -31.09
CA THR A 1092 -12.31 3.03 -30.21
C THR A 1092 -12.12 4.37 -30.89
N SER A 1093 -12.82 5.39 -30.39
CA SER A 1093 -12.60 6.81 -30.68
C SER A 1093 -12.70 7.64 -29.40
N THR A 1094 -11.94 8.75 -29.35
CA THR A 1094 -12.07 9.77 -28.30
C THR A 1094 -13.12 10.84 -28.66
N ASP A 1095 -13.64 10.81 -29.88
CA ASP A 1095 -14.73 11.68 -30.31
C ASP A 1095 -16.08 10.99 -30.06
N LYS A 1096 -16.93 11.63 -29.27
CA LYS A 1096 -18.28 11.15 -28.94
C LYS A 1096 -19.15 10.95 -30.17
N ASP A 1097 -18.89 11.68 -31.26
CA ASP A 1097 -19.67 11.60 -32.50
C ASP A 1097 -19.52 10.22 -33.16
N CYS A 1098 -18.52 9.43 -32.77
CA CYS A 1098 -18.39 8.03 -33.19
C CYS A 1098 -19.57 7.17 -32.77
N LEU A 1099 -20.35 7.58 -31.76
CA LEU A 1099 -21.57 6.89 -31.33
C LEU A 1099 -22.72 6.98 -32.34
N GLN A 1100 -22.57 7.76 -33.41
CA GLN A 1100 -23.48 7.73 -34.56
C GLN A 1100 -23.18 6.56 -35.50
N GLN A 1101 -22.01 5.92 -35.33
CA GLN A 1101 -21.60 4.75 -36.09
C GLN A 1101 -21.68 3.50 -35.22
N GLU A 1102 -22.41 2.49 -35.71
CA GLU A 1102 -22.55 1.23 -35.01
C GLU A 1102 -21.19 0.55 -34.77
N GLY A 1103 -21.00 0.08 -33.54
CA GLY A 1103 -19.84 -0.70 -33.11
C GLY A 1103 -18.58 0.09 -32.78
N CYS A 1104 -18.54 1.41 -32.98
CA CYS A 1104 -17.43 2.23 -32.47
C CYS A 1104 -17.61 2.52 -30.97
N VAL A 1105 -16.56 2.28 -30.18
CA VAL A 1105 -16.60 2.47 -28.73
C VAL A 1105 -16.05 3.85 -28.35
N TYR A 1106 -16.91 4.68 -27.76
CA TYR A 1106 -16.51 5.92 -27.11
C TYR A 1106 -16.13 5.67 -25.65
N ARG A 1107 -15.02 6.25 -25.20
CA ARG A 1107 -14.53 6.16 -23.82
C ARG A 1107 -14.71 7.49 -23.12
N ALA A 1108 -15.50 7.51 -22.06
CA ALA A 1108 -15.65 8.65 -21.15
C ALA A 1108 -15.18 8.29 -19.74
N GLU A 1109 -14.83 9.30 -18.95
CA GLU A 1109 -14.56 9.14 -17.52
C GLU A 1109 -15.86 9.26 -16.71
N LEU A 1110 -15.94 8.55 -15.59
CA LEU A 1110 -17.01 8.75 -14.60
C LEU A 1110 -16.72 10.01 -13.78
N ASP A 1111 -17.70 10.90 -13.58
CA ASP A 1111 -17.52 12.07 -12.72
C ASP A 1111 -17.46 11.63 -11.25
N LEU A 1112 -16.24 11.44 -10.75
CA LEU A 1112 -15.97 11.03 -9.37
C LEU A 1112 -16.36 12.14 -8.40
N GLN A 1113 -17.03 11.77 -7.31
CA GLN A 1113 -17.45 12.73 -6.29
C GLN A 1113 -16.39 12.87 -5.19
N PRO A 1114 -16.14 14.10 -4.70
CA PRO A 1114 -15.29 14.31 -3.53
C PRO A 1114 -15.97 13.76 -2.28
N ASN A 1115 -15.19 13.58 -1.22
CA ASN A 1115 -15.75 13.17 0.07
C ASN A 1115 -16.51 14.34 0.71
N GLU A 1116 -17.77 14.14 1.09
CA GLU A 1116 -18.47 15.07 1.97
C GLU A 1116 -18.01 14.86 3.41
N VAL A 1117 -17.71 15.96 4.11
CA VAL A 1117 -17.32 15.95 5.52
C VAL A 1117 -18.55 16.23 6.38
N ASP A 1118 -18.86 15.29 7.26
CA ASP A 1118 -19.88 15.46 8.28
C ASP A 1118 -19.38 16.45 9.34
N LYS A 1119 -20.00 17.63 9.37
CA LYS A 1119 -19.64 18.70 10.32
C LYS A 1119 -19.93 18.32 11.77
N GLU A 1120 -20.87 17.40 12.03
CA GLU A 1120 -21.20 16.96 13.40
C GLU A 1120 -20.10 16.07 14.00
N ARG A 1121 -19.26 15.46 13.16
CA ARG A 1121 -18.07 14.66 13.51
C ARG A 1121 -16.77 15.47 13.46
N ASP A 1122 -16.80 16.75 13.08
CA ASP A 1122 -15.62 17.61 13.01
C ASP A 1122 -15.49 18.53 14.25
N PRO A 1123 -14.64 18.19 15.24
CA PRO A 1123 -14.42 19.00 16.42
C PRO A 1123 -13.67 20.31 16.16
N PHE A 1124 -13.28 20.65 14.93
CA PHE A 1124 -12.54 21.88 14.63
C PHE A 1124 -13.29 22.80 13.67
N CYS A 1125 -14.57 22.53 13.40
CA CYS A 1125 -15.41 23.41 12.56
C CYS A 1125 -16.00 24.61 13.32
N GLY A 1126 -15.90 24.61 14.65
CA GLY A 1126 -16.37 25.69 15.53
C GLY A 1126 -17.87 25.69 15.85
N ILE A 1127 -18.61 24.66 15.42
CA ILE A 1127 -20.06 24.49 15.61
C ILE A 1127 -20.37 23.71 16.91
N HIS A 1128 -19.58 22.65 17.14
CA HIS A 1128 -19.56 21.62 18.21
C HIS A 1128 -20.90 21.09 18.73
#